data_AF-A0A0G1CVF3-F1
#
_entry.id   AF-A0A0G1CVF3-F1
#
_cell.length_a   1.000
_cell.length_b   1.000
_cell.length_c   1.000
_cell.angle_alpha   90.00
_cell.angle_beta   90.00
_cell.angle_gamma   90.00
#
_symmetry.space_group_name_H-M   'P 1'
#
loop_
_entity.id
_entity.type
_entity.pdbx_description
1 polymer ?
#
loop_
_entity_poly.entity_id
_entity_poly.type
_entity_poly.pdbx_seq_one_letter_code
_entity_poly.pdbx_strand_id
1 'polypeptide(L)'
;MKSLKKTAVIILLLAMFLSDAPFGFMINTVRNDANVVDVLWQAYQSGTLDNFIGPQRAYAAAGSYTEVQNFKCNARSTWTDMDLSGFGVPANAVVEMMVSNNYTTDEQQGGVRANGSSLSRLLDLNEAENGSQATTDSGTGATSLVMHVQADASSVIECFSENPDIVTFKILGWWTCAGGGCYTERFDTLNAAGAAAWENENLSGFGVSDGDVVEVVAENSATGAASEIGIRTDGSALERRVDLGEAEAGGDVVVTMNAVAVGANAVIDIYEEVIANTSFRLVGYWATPPGTYTELFQTLAAPGSDVTWTDSNLSGYGVGANDIAEIVLANGATAAQNLFGARTNGSSVFRATALPEAENTGRATARMHVEADASSIIEIYHEDVSDTVYEFKLVGYWSAGDYTEDYSFACNARGAWTDMDLSVLGVPANAVVEMAVGNRYFNDEQVGGVRANGSSLTRSMDISEAEGANGTAADAGNGINYMVMHAQTDANSIVECYAENPDTVDFEVLGYWSCSAGNCYTERFDTLNAAGAAAWEDENLSSFGVGDGDVVEVLAENSAAAAASYAGIRTDGSSLERRFDITEAEPGGDRLLTMNAVAVGANAVIDIYEEVIANTSFRLVGYWADPPGTYTELFTTIAAPAADNTWADKDLSGSGVGAGDVVEIVFANGNEATDNRFGARTNGSTIERTMPIVESEDAALLSTDTNRMLSRIHVTADSASTIEIAHQDVSDTVYEFQLVGYWSIAEAPVVSITRTDLEGIISYGIVDVSGSTSTDPAGQNKTKCGGTVQHQNREFN
;
A
#
# COMPACT_ATOMS: atom_id res chain seq x y z
N MET A 1 23.52 -52.95 -24.48
CA MET A 1 24.33 -52.28 -23.42
C MET A 1 23.99 -50.81 -23.23
N LYS A 2 23.81 -49.98 -24.28
CA LYS A 2 23.40 -48.56 -24.10
C LYS A 2 21.97 -48.38 -23.55
N SER A 3 21.01 -49.26 -23.86
CA SER A 3 19.64 -49.14 -23.31
C SER A 3 19.52 -49.57 -21.84
N LEU A 4 20.26 -50.60 -21.40
CA LEU A 4 20.29 -51.00 -19.98
C LEU A 4 20.80 -49.89 -19.05
N LYS A 5 21.67 -49.00 -19.55
CA LYS A 5 22.24 -47.89 -18.77
C LYS A 5 21.27 -46.72 -18.57
N LYS A 6 20.42 -46.41 -19.55
CA LYS A 6 19.34 -45.42 -19.40
C LYS A 6 18.30 -45.87 -18.38
N THR A 7 17.92 -47.15 -18.40
CA THR A 7 16.96 -47.71 -17.45
C THR A 7 17.50 -47.67 -16.01
N ALA A 8 18.80 -47.92 -15.82
CA ALA A 8 19.42 -47.84 -14.49
C ALA A 8 19.42 -46.42 -13.90
N VAL A 9 19.65 -45.40 -14.74
CA VAL A 9 19.61 -43.98 -14.30
C VAL A 9 18.19 -43.53 -13.97
N ILE A 10 17.20 -43.96 -14.75
CA ILE A 10 15.77 -43.67 -14.48
C ILE A 10 15.32 -44.35 -13.18
N ILE A 11 15.76 -45.60 -12.92
CA ILE A 11 15.47 -46.30 -11.67
C ILE A 11 16.16 -45.60 -10.48
N LEU A 12 17.36 -45.06 -10.65
CA LEU A 12 18.06 -44.29 -9.62
C LEU A 12 17.30 -42.99 -9.29
N LEU A 13 16.84 -42.27 -10.31
CA LEU A 13 16.05 -41.04 -10.17
C LEU A 13 14.68 -41.31 -9.53
N LEU A 14 14.02 -42.43 -9.87
CA LEU A 14 12.79 -42.85 -9.20
C LEU A 14 13.03 -43.24 -7.74
N ALA A 15 14.18 -43.85 -7.41
CA ALA A 15 14.57 -44.13 -6.02
C ALA A 15 14.90 -42.86 -5.22
N MET A 16 15.35 -41.78 -5.89
CA MET A 16 15.58 -40.45 -5.28
C MET A 16 14.29 -39.78 -4.81
N PHE A 17 13.13 -40.09 -5.41
CA PHE A 17 11.83 -39.56 -4.99
C PHE A 17 11.09 -40.42 -3.97
N LEU A 18 11.57 -41.65 -3.70
CA LEU A 18 10.85 -42.64 -2.89
C LEU A 18 11.57 -43.06 -1.60
N SER A 19 12.75 -42.49 -1.26
CA SER A 19 13.47 -42.89 -0.03
C SER A 19 14.25 -41.75 0.66
N ASP A 20 14.11 -41.67 1.99
CA ASP A 20 14.86 -40.78 2.90
C ASP A 20 16.33 -41.21 3.07
N ALA A 21 17.11 -41.23 1.98
CA ALA A 21 18.53 -41.55 2.07
C ALA A 21 19.38 -40.29 2.41
N PRO A 22 20.40 -40.40 3.31
CA PRO A 22 21.20 -39.25 3.72
C PRO A 22 22.08 -38.71 2.58
N PHE A 23 21.93 -37.39 2.35
CA PHE A 23 22.54 -36.58 1.28
C PHE A 23 24.07 -36.77 1.10
N GLY A 24 24.78 -37.14 2.17
CA GLY A 24 26.23 -37.33 2.16
C GLY A 24 26.75 -38.54 1.36
N PHE A 25 25.96 -39.61 1.20
CA PHE A 25 26.36 -40.76 0.35
C PHE A 25 26.26 -40.41 -1.15
N MET A 26 25.38 -39.47 -1.51
CA MET A 26 25.12 -39.07 -2.90
C MET A 26 26.23 -38.19 -3.47
N ILE A 27 26.71 -37.19 -2.72
CA ILE A 27 27.80 -36.31 -3.17
C ILE A 27 29.05 -37.14 -3.49
N ASN A 28 29.37 -38.15 -2.68
CA ASN A 28 30.53 -39.02 -2.93
C ASN A 28 30.36 -39.95 -4.15
N THR A 29 29.13 -40.26 -4.57
CA THR A 29 28.89 -41.10 -5.75
C THR A 29 28.89 -40.26 -7.03
N VAL A 30 28.30 -39.06 -7.00
CA VAL A 30 28.27 -38.13 -8.14
C VAL A 30 29.66 -37.54 -8.42
N ARG A 31 30.47 -37.28 -7.39
CA ARG A 31 31.80 -36.67 -7.53
C ARG A 31 32.86 -37.64 -8.07
N ASN A 32 32.62 -38.95 -8.01
CA ASN A 32 33.61 -39.97 -8.39
C ASN A 32 33.33 -40.70 -9.72
N ASP A 33 32.19 -40.43 -10.38
CA ASP A 33 31.89 -41.00 -11.70
C ASP A 33 31.85 -39.91 -12.78
N ALA A 34 32.96 -39.77 -13.51
CA ALA A 34 33.11 -38.80 -14.59
C ALA A 34 32.00 -38.90 -15.67
N ASN A 35 31.36 -40.06 -15.81
CA ASN A 35 30.29 -40.24 -16.77
C ASN A 35 28.96 -39.61 -16.34
N VAL A 36 28.73 -39.44 -15.03
CA VAL A 36 27.52 -38.77 -14.51
C VAL A 36 27.64 -37.26 -14.70
N VAL A 37 28.84 -36.71 -14.48
CA VAL A 37 29.16 -35.30 -14.74
C VAL A 37 29.00 -34.98 -16.23
N ASP A 38 29.51 -35.84 -17.13
CA ASP A 38 29.37 -35.63 -18.58
C ASP A 38 27.90 -35.71 -19.06
N VAL A 39 27.07 -36.55 -18.45
CA VAL A 39 25.64 -36.66 -18.81
C VAL A 39 24.85 -35.45 -18.29
N LEU A 40 25.14 -34.97 -17.08
CA LEU A 40 24.54 -33.74 -16.55
C LEU A 40 24.99 -32.50 -17.32
N TRP A 41 26.25 -32.47 -17.73
CA TRP A 41 26.81 -31.41 -18.57
C TRP A 41 26.20 -31.39 -19.98
N GLN A 42 25.99 -32.56 -20.61
CA GLN A 42 25.28 -32.65 -21.89
C GLN A 42 23.78 -32.33 -21.77
N ALA A 43 23.13 -32.62 -20.64
CA ALA A 43 21.75 -32.24 -20.38
C ALA A 43 21.60 -30.71 -20.19
N TYR A 44 22.55 -30.09 -19.48
CA TYR A 44 22.65 -28.63 -19.36
C TYR A 44 22.89 -27.97 -20.72
N GLN A 45 23.86 -28.45 -21.51
CA GLN A 45 24.14 -27.89 -22.84
C GLN A 45 23.03 -28.09 -23.87
N SER A 46 22.10 -29.04 -23.65
CA SER A 46 20.98 -29.31 -24.57
C SER A 46 19.66 -28.67 -24.15
N GLY A 47 19.64 -27.86 -23.08
CA GLY A 47 18.44 -27.20 -22.58
C GLY A 47 17.38 -28.16 -22.03
N THR A 48 17.72 -29.45 -21.82
CA THR A 48 16.77 -30.44 -21.27
C THR A 48 16.67 -30.36 -19.75
N LEU A 49 17.65 -29.73 -19.09
CA LEU A 49 17.62 -29.53 -17.65
C LEU A 49 16.59 -28.46 -17.23
N ASP A 50 16.40 -27.41 -18.04
CA ASP A 50 15.45 -26.32 -17.80
C ASP A 50 13.98 -26.74 -17.98
N ASN A 51 13.75 -27.89 -18.63
CA ASN A 51 12.43 -28.53 -18.72
C ASN A 51 12.19 -29.55 -17.58
N PHE A 52 13.23 -29.89 -16.82
CA PHE A 52 13.19 -30.92 -15.76
C PHE A 52 13.14 -30.31 -14.35
N ILE A 53 13.72 -29.13 -14.21
CA ILE A 53 13.56 -28.24 -13.06
C ILE A 53 12.54 -27.22 -13.57
N GLY A 54 11.33 -27.14 -12.98
CA GLY A 54 10.27 -26.24 -13.47
C GLY A 54 10.73 -24.78 -13.64
N PRO A 55 9.91 -23.91 -14.27
CA PRO A 55 10.33 -22.55 -14.62
C PRO A 55 11.05 -21.91 -13.44
N GLN A 56 12.30 -21.48 -13.68
CA GLN A 56 13.04 -20.71 -12.69
C GLN A 56 12.13 -19.60 -12.22
N ARG A 57 11.78 -19.59 -10.92
CA ARG A 57 11.33 -18.36 -10.28
C ARG A 57 12.33 -17.31 -10.71
N ALA A 58 11.87 -16.26 -11.40
CA ALA A 58 12.72 -15.14 -11.73
C ALA A 58 13.32 -14.66 -10.40
N TYR A 59 14.61 -14.92 -10.19
CA TYR A 59 15.34 -14.23 -9.16
C TYR A 59 15.29 -12.78 -9.60
N ALA A 60 14.53 -11.94 -8.89
CA ALA A 60 14.72 -10.51 -8.99
C ALA A 60 16.23 -10.27 -8.85
N ALA A 61 16.81 -9.53 -9.79
CA ALA A 61 18.22 -9.18 -9.67
C ALA A 61 18.40 -8.51 -8.31
N ALA A 62 19.33 -9.02 -7.50
CA ALA A 62 19.62 -8.44 -6.20
C ALA A 62 19.91 -6.93 -6.38
N GLY A 63 19.29 -6.09 -5.56
CA GLY A 63 19.59 -4.65 -5.53
C GLY A 63 18.65 -3.73 -6.32
N SER A 64 17.49 -4.20 -6.81
CA SER A 64 16.48 -3.30 -7.42
C SER A 64 15.75 -2.45 -6.37
N TYR A 65 15.53 -1.16 -6.66
CA TYR A 65 14.68 -0.26 -5.87
C TYR A 65 13.29 -0.10 -6.52
N THR A 66 12.22 -0.16 -5.71
CA THR A 66 10.82 -0.02 -6.16
C THR A 66 10.08 1.05 -5.35
N GLU A 67 9.31 1.91 -6.02
CA GLU A 67 8.49 3.00 -5.45
C GLU A 67 7.07 2.51 -5.05
N VAL A 68 6.41 3.09 -4.03
CA VAL A 68 5.06 2.70 -3.53
C VAL A 68 4.27 3.94 -3.04
N GLN A 69 2.94 4.05 -3.28
CA GLN A 69 2.01 4.99 -2.58
C GLN A 69 0.51 4.79 -2.96
N ASN A 70 -0.42 5.42 -2.22
CA ASN A 70 -1.84 5.62 -2.63
C ASN A 70 -1.90 6.23 -4.04
N PHE A 71 -2.89 5.86 -4.85
CA PHE A 71 -2.96 6.37 -6.22
C PHE A 71 -4.07 7.39 -6.48
N LYS A 72 -3.75 8.35 -7.35
CA LYS A 72 -4.69 9.28 -7.98
C LYS A 72 -4.80 8.93 -9.46
N CYS A 73 -5.89 9.31 -10.11
CA CYS A 73 -5.90 9.37 -11.56
C CYS A 73 -5.07 10.57 -11.99
N ASN A 74 -4.02 10.39 -12.77
CA ASN A 74 -3.05 11.49 -13.01
C ASN A 74 -3.51 12.54 -14.03
N ALA A 75 -4.73 12.43 -14.58
CA ALA A 75 -5.21 13.38 -15.56
C ALA A 75 -6.65 13.84 -15.28
N ARG A 76 -6.82 15.14 -15.45
CA ARG A 76 -8.07 15.86 -15.25
C ARG A 76 -9.08 15.55 -16.37
N SER A 77 -10.30 15.19 -15.99
CA SER A 77 -11.46 15.00 -16.87
C SER A 77 -11.19 14.05 -18.04
N THR A 78 -10.42 12.99 -17.82
CA THR A 78 -10.12 11.97 -18.82
C THR A 78 -9.91 10.61 -18.18
N TRP A 79 -10.09 9.54 -18.96
CA TRP A 79 -9.82 8.18 -18.52
C TRP A 79 -8.31 7.91 -18.62
N THR A 80 -7.71 7.46 -17.52
CA THR A 80 -6.29 7.11 -17.45
C THR A 80 -6.10 5.68 -17.02
N ASP A 81 -5.21 4.97 -17.72
CA ASP A 81 -4.75 3.65 -17.31
C ASP A 81 -4.11 3.73 -15.92
N MET A 82 -4.45 2.76 -15.08
CA MET A 82 -3.92 2.60 -13.74
C MET A 82 -3.47 1.15 -13.55
N ASP A 83 -2.17 0.95 -13.33
CA ASP A 83 -1.57 -0.36 -13.04
C ASP A 83 -1.73 -0.69 -11.56
N LEU A 84 -2.52 -1.71 -11.26
CA LEU A 84 -2.81 -2.15 -9.89
C LEU A 84 -1.84 -3.22 -9.38
N SER A 85 -0.89 -3.68 -10.20
CA SER A 85 0.04 -4.75 -9.80
C SER A 85 0.96 -4.35 -8.64
N GLY A 86 1.23 -3.05 -8.48
CA GLY A 86 1.96 -2.48 -7.34
C GLY A 86 1.21 -2.59 -6.00
N PHE A 87 -0.11 -2.77 -6.04
CA PHE A 87 -0.99 -2.95 -4.87
C PHE A 87 -1.29 -4.44 -4.60
N GLY A 88 -0.52 -5.34 -5.20
CA GLY A 88 -0.73 -6.79 -5.07
C GLY A 88 -1.96 -7.34 -5.80
N VAL A 89 -2.73 -6.50 -6.50
CA VAL A 89 -3.91 -6.92 -7.27
C VAL A 89 -3.49 -7.88 -8.39
N PRO A 90 -3.99 -9.12 -8.42
CA PRO A 90 -3.66 -10.07 -9.47
C PRO A 90 -4.26 -9.70 -10.82
N ALA A 91 -3.60 -10.12 -11.90
CA ALA A 91 -4.15 -10.03 -13.25
C ALA A 91 -5.54 -10.68 -13.35
N ASN A 92 -6.47 -10.02 -14.04
CA ASN A 92 -7.87 -10.45 -14.19
C ASN A 92 -8.69 -10.51 -12.89
N ALA A 93 -8.20 -9.96 -11.78
CA ALA A 93 -8.99 -9.82 -10.56
C ALA A 93 -10.13 -8.81 -10.78
N VAL A 94 -11.19 -8.96 -9.99
CA VAL A 94 -12.24 -7.95 -9.86
C VAL A 94 -11.98 -7.17 -8.59
N VAL A 95 -11.81 -5.88 -8.71
CA VAL A 95 -11.38 -4.98 -7.65
C VAL A 95 -12.59 -4.22 -7.12
N GLU A 96 -12.76 -4.20 -5.80
CA GLU A 96 -13.69 -3.31 -5.11
C GLU A 96 -13.03 -1.93 -4.96
N MET A 97 -13.53 -0.95 -5.69
CA MET A 97 -12.99 0.41 -5.67
C MET A 97 -13.95 1.37 -5.00
N MET A 98 -13.46 2.12 -4.02
CA MET A 98 -14.12 3.33 -3.52
C MET A 98 -13.63 4.54 -4.30
N VAL A 99 -14.57 5.38 -4.72
CA VAL A 99 -14.35 6.67 -5.38
C VAL A 99 -15.03 7.72 -4.53
N SER A 100 -14.28 8.71 -4.04
CA SER A 100 -14.81 9.70 -3.08
C SER A 100 -14.55 11.12 -3.57
N ASN A 101 -15.54 12.01 -3.41
CA ASN A 101 -15.37 13.45 -3.58
C ASN A 101 -15.08 14.09 -2.22
N ASN A 102 -13.89 14.65 -2.05
CA ASN A 102 -13.48 15.35 -0.83
C ASN A 102 -13.60 16.89 -0.95
N TYR A 103 -14.24 17.41 -2.00
CA TYR A 103 -14.35 18.86 -2.15
C TYR A 103 -15.50 19.41 -1.35
N THR A 104 -15.30 20.46 -0.57
CA THR A 104 -16.37 21.02 0.25
C THR A 104 -17.25 22.07 -0.44
N THR A 105 -17.04 22.32 -1.74
CA THR A 105 -17.74 23.43 -2.42
C THR A 105 -18.49 23.05 -3.68
N ASP A 106 -18.04 22.04 -4.42
CA ASP A 106 -18.67 21.63 -5.68
C ASP A 106 -18.71 20.10 -5.78
N GLU A 107 -19.72 19.59 -6.47
CA GLU A 107 -19.78 18.21 -6.92
C GLU A 107 -18.60 17.88 -7.84
N GLN A 108 -18.18 16.61 -7.88
CA GLN A 108 -17.12 16.16 -8.79
C GLN A 108 -17.46 14.83 -9.45
N GLN A 109 -17.09 14.68 -10.71
CA GLN A 109 -17.20 13.40 -11.40
C GLN A 109 -16.05 12.45 -11.04
N GLY A 110 -16.42 11.24 -10.63
CA GLY A 110 -15.49 10.15 -10.35
C GLY A 110 -15.95 8.82 -10.96
N GLY A 111 -15.01 7.96 -11.37
CA GLY A 111 -15.36 6.66 -11.93
C GLY A 111 -14.20 5.69 -12.15
N VAL A 112 -14.51 4.41 -12.30
CA VAL A 112 -13.57 3.36 -12.72
C VAL A 112 -14.19 2.43 -13.77
N ARG A 113 -13.36 1.89 -14.66
CA ARG A 113 -13.76 0.90 -15.67
C ARG A 113 -12.63 -0.03 -16.07
N ALA A 114 -12.95 -1.15 -16.72
CA ALA A 114 -11.95 -2.07 -17.23
C ALA A 114 -11.13 -1.41 -18.34
N ASN A 115 -9.85 -1.76 -18.43
CA ASN A 115 -8.93 -1.16 -19.40
C ASN A 115 -9.45 -1.30 -20.85
N GLY A 116 -9.62 -0.17 -21.54
CA GLY A 116 -10.10 -0.08 -22.91
C GLY A 116 -11.62 -0.19 -23.06
N SER A 117 -12.37 -0.16 -21.96
CA SER A 117 -13.83 -0.17 -21.96
C SER A 117 -14.37 1.12 -22.60
N SER A 118 -15.38 1.02 -23.45
CA SER A 118 -16.03 2.19 -24.03
C SER A 118 -17.14 2.79 -23.15
N LEU A 119 -17.39 2.18 -21.98
CA LEU A 119 -18.41 2.64 -21.04
C LEU A 119 -17.92 3.88 -20.29
N SER A 120 -18.81 4.83 -20.06
CA SER A 120 -18.52 6.02 -19.25
C SER A 120 -19.09 5.82 -17.85
N ARG A 121 -18.43 4.98 -17.05
CA ARG A 121 -18.85 4.62 -15.68
C ARG A 121 -18.45 5.72 -14.68
N LEU A 122 -19.06 6.90 -14.83
CA LEU A 122 -18.84 8.07 -13.97
C LEU A 122 -20.16 8.53 -13.34
N LEU A 123 -20.08 9.03 -12.11
CA LEU A 123 -21.20 9.63 -11.37
C LEU A 123 -20.79 10.99 -10.83
N ASP A 124 -21.76 11.90 -10.73
CA ASP A 124 -21.58 13.20 -10.07
C ASP A 124 -21.68 12.95 -8.56
N LEU A 125 -20.56 12.97 -7.85
CA LEU A 125 -20.55 12.75 -6.40
C LEU A 125 -20.83 14.07 -5.70
N ASN A 126 -21.81 14.09 -4.80
CA ASN A 126 -22.10 15.26 -3.96
C ASN A 126 -20.82 15.77 -3.28
N GLU A 127 -20.72 17.08 -3.09
CA GLU A 127 -19.68 17.71 -2.29
C GLU A 127 -19.53 17.04 -0.92
N ALA A 128 -18.34 17.15 -0.37
CA ALA A 128 -18.13 16.98 1.05
C ALA A 128 -18.76 18.16 1.80
N GLU A 129 -19.15 17.96 3.05
CA GLU A 129 -19.73 19.04 3.83
C GLU A 129 -18.67 19.87 4.57
N ASN A 130 -18.93 21.16 4.76
CA ASN A 130 -18.12 22.03 5.62
C ASN A 130 -18.50 21.82 7.10
N GLY A 131 -18.39 20.58 7.57
CA GLY A 131 -18.56 20.24 8.98
C GLY A 131 -17.47 20.89 9.83
N SER A 132 -17.85 21.50 10.95
CA SER A 132 -16.92 22.15 11.87
C SER A 132 -15.90 21.17 12.46
N GLN A 133 -14.60 21.39 12.21
CA GLN A 133 -13.46 20.75 12.88
C GLN A 133 -13.47 19.21 12.90
N ALA A 134 -12.98 18.60 11.82
CA ALA A 134 -12.33 17.30 11.91
C ALA A 134 -11.07 17.41 12.79
N THR A 135 -11.05 16.69 13.90
CA THR A 135 -9.82 16.50 14.66
C THR A 135 -8.96 15.45 13.94
N THR A 136 -7.86 15.91 13.38
CA THR A 136 -6.59 15.20 13.15
C THR A 136 -6.55 13.95 12.27
N ASP A 137 -7.64 13.30 11.86
CA ASP A 137 -7.57 12.13 10.95
C ASP A 137 -8.84 11.83 10.13
N SER A 138 -9.94 12.55 10.39
CA SER A 138 -11.17 12.39 9.62
C SER A 138 -11.23 13.40 8.49
N GLY A 139 -10.73 13.03 7.30
CA GLY A 139 -10.89 13.85 6.10
C GLY A 139 -12.32 14.39 5.97
N THR A 140 -12.49 15.55 5.33
CA THR A 140 -13.80 16.14 5.01
C THR A 140 -14.80 15.05 4.63
N GLY A 141 -15.96 14.99 5.28
CA GLY A 141 -16.94 13.92 5.10
C GLY A 141 -17.27 13.76 3.63
N ALA A 142 -16.82 12.67 3.02
CA ALA A 142 -16.76 12.54 1.58
C ALA A 142 -17.91 11.69 1.05
N THR A 143 -18.62 12.19 0.04
CA THR A 143 -19.57 11.35 -0.68
C THR A 143 -18.81 10.26 -1.41
N SER A 144 -19.11 9.00 -1.07
CA SER A 144 -18.32 7.84 -1.47
C SER A 144 -19.16 6.85 -2.27
N LEU A 145 -18.71 6.57 -3.48
CA LEU A 145 -19.24 5.54 -4.37
C LEU A 145 -18.37 4.29 -4.30
N VAL A 146 -18.98 3.10 -4.24
CA VAL A 146 -18.23 1.84 -4.37
C VAL A 146 -18.70 1.07 -5.60
N MET A 147 -17.75 0.77 -6.50
CA MET A 147 -17.97 0.01 -7.72
C MET A 147 -16.96 -1.12 -7.87
N HIS A 148 -17.40 -2.22 -8.47
CA HIS A 148 -16.49 -3.28 -8.92
C HIS A 148 -15.98 -3.01 -10.33
N VAL A 149 -14.70 -3.34 -10.57
CA VAL A 149 -14.05 -3.23 -11.88
C VAL A 149 -13.12 -4.41 -12.11
N GLN A 150 -13.12 -5.00 -13.31
CA GLN A 150 -12.21 -6.09 -13.63
C GLN A 150 -10.90 -5.54 -14.21
N ALA A 151 -9.79 -5.83 -13.53
CA ALA A 151 -8.44 -5.54 -14.05
C ALA A 151 -8.14 -6.43 -15.26
N ASP A 152 -7.30 -5.96 -16.17
CA ASP A 152 -6.91 -6.74 -17.34
C ASP A 152 -5.82 -7.79 -17.03
N ALA A 153 -5.28 -8.43 -18.06
CA ALA A 153 -4.25 -9.46 -17.92
C ALA A 153 -2.89 -8.94 -17.39
N SER A 154 -2.72 -7.62 -17.32
CA SER A 154 -1.56 -6.93 -16.74
C SER A 154 -1.90 -6.24 -15.41
N SER A 155 -3.09 -6.49 -14.85
CA SER A 155 -3.60 -5.80 -13.66
C SER A 155 -3.93 -4.31 -13.87
N VAL A 156 -4.25 -3.90 -15.11
CA VAL A 156 -4.57 -2.51 -15.42
C VAL A 156 -6.09 -2.30 -15.46
N ILE A 157 -6.56 -1.18 -14.89
CA ILE A 157 -7.90 -0.61 -15.08
C ILE A 157 -7.79 0.79 -15.71
N GLU A 158 -8.91 1.43 -16.04
CA GLU A 158 -8.97 2.86 -16.28
C GLU A 158 -9.72 3.54 -15.13
N CYS A 159 -9.25 4.71 -14.71
CA CYS A 159 -9.93 5.56 -13.73
C CYS A 159 -10.18 6.96 -14.31
N PHE A 160 -11.22 7.64 -13.81
CA PHE A 160 -11.61 8.98 -14.24
C PHE A 160 -11.81 9.87 -13.02
N SER A 161 -11.20 11.05 -13.06
CA SER A 161 -11.39 12.11 -12.07
C SER A 161 -11.59 13.44 -12.77
N GLU A 162 -12.65 14.18 -12.43
CA GLU A 162 -12.82 15.56 -12.89
C GLU A 162 -11.75 16.51 -12.33
N ASN A 163 -11.31 16.25 -11.11
CA ASN A 163 -10.17 16.93 -10.51
C ASN A 163 -9.35 15.93 -9.67
N PRO A 164 -8.14 15.55 -10.13
CA PRO A 164 -7.34 14.49 -9.50
C PRO A 164 -6.81 14.86 -8.11
N ASP A 165 -6.87 16.13 -7.74
CA ASP A 165 -6.52 16.59 -6.40
C ASP A 165 -7.65 16.44 -5.39
N ILE A 166 -8.87 16.19 -5.86
CA ILE A 166 -10.06 16.14 -5.04
C ILE A 166 -10.68 14.74 -5.02
N VAL A 167 -10.90 14.15 -6.19
CA VAL A 167 -11.48 12.81 -6.28
C VAL A 167 -10.42 11.78 -5.95
N THR A 168 -10.62 11.05 -4.86
CA THR A 168 -9.69 10.02 -4.39
C THR A 168 -10.21 8.63 -4.67
N PHE A 169 -9.27 7.69 -4.84
CA PHE A 169 -9.54 6.28 -5.11
C PHE A 169 -8.94 5.44 -3.99
N LYS A 170 -9.69 4.45 -3.52
CA LYS A 170 -9.20 3.46 -2.54
C LYS A 170 -9.58 2.06 -2.99
N ILE A 171 -8.60 1.17 -3.06
CA ILE A 171 -8.85 -0.28 -3.18
C ILE A 171 -9.36 -0.72 -1.82
N LEU A 172 -10.55 -1.31 -1.77
CA LEU A 172 -11.10 -1.90 -0.55
C LEU A 172 -10.79 -3.39 -0.45
N GLY A 173 -10.54 -4.02 -1.59
CA GLY A 173 -10.20 -5.43 -1.73
C GLY A 173 -10.41 -5.95 -3.15
N TRP A 174 -10.22 -7.24 -3.39
CA TRP A 174 -10.44 -7.87 -4.69
C TRP A 174 -10.83 -9.36 -4.60
N TRP A 175 -11.42 -9.88 -5.68
CA TRP A 175 -11.67 -11.30 -5.92
C TRP A 175 -10.84 -11.81 -7.08
N THR A 176 -10.31 -13.03 -6.96
CA THR A 176 -9.69 -13.71 -8.10
C THR A 176 -10.72 -14.43 -8.96
N CYS A 177 -10.77 -14.12 -10.26
CA CYS A 177 -11.57 -14.91 -11.21
C CYS A 177 -10.79 -16.17 -11.63
N ALA A 178 -11.22 -17.36 -11.20
CA ALA A 178 -10.67 -18.62 -11.70
C ALA A 178 -10.99 -18.81 -13.20
N GLY A 179 -10.13 -18.29 -14.08
CA GLY A 179 -10.28 -18.32 -15.55
C GLY A 179 -10.54 -16.97 -16.23
N GLY A 180 -10.62 -15.86 -15.47
CA GLY A 180 -10.94 -14.51 -15.97
C GLY A 180 -12.42 -14.32 -16.34
N GLY A 181 -12.88 -13.06 -16.38
CA GLY A 181 -14.19 -12.69 -16.94
C GLY A 181 -15.40 -12.97 -16.04
N CYS A 182 -15.21 -12.99 -14.71
CA CYS A 182 -16.30 -13.31 -13.78
C CYS A 182 -17.25 -12.13 -13.51
N TYR A 183 -16.84 -10.90 -13.84
CA TYR A 183 -17.65 -9.69 -13.75
C TYR A 183 -17.80 -9.02 -15.11
N THR A 184 -19.03 -8.59 -15.44
CA THR A 184 -19.33 -7.85 -16.67
C THR A 184 -19.77 -6.44 -16.34
N GLU A 185 -19.02 -5.46 -16.83
CA GLU A 185 -19.34 -4.04 -16.63
C GLU A 185 -20.58 -3.61 -17.43
N ARG A 186 -21.37 -2.74 -16.80
CA ARG A 186 -22.52 -2.06 -17.37
C ARG A 186 -22.56 -0.61 -16.90
N PHE A 187 -23.41 0.18 -17.54
CA PHE A 187 -23.71 1.53 -17.07
C PHE A 187 -25.06 1.98 -17.62
N ASP A 188 -26.07 1.19 -17.29
CA ASP A 188 -27.42 1.32 -17.86
C ASP A 188 -28.37 1.89 -16.81
N THR A 189 -29.13 2.92 -17.19
CA THR A 189 -30.17 3.50 -16.32
C THR A 189 -31.35 2.54 -16.19
N LEU A 190 -31.74 2.27 -14.94
CA LEU A 190 -32.96 1.56 -14.59
C LEU A 190 -34.01 2.61 -14.20
N ASN A 191 -35.28 2.38 -14.52
CA ASN A 191 -36.34 3.35 -14.26
C ASN A 191 -37.47 2.70 -13.45
N ALA A 192 -37.76 3.23 -12.26
CA ALA A 192 -39.05 2.92 -11.64
C ALA A 192 -40.20 3.49 -12.48
N ALA A 193 -41.24 2.68 -12.65
CA ALA A 193 -42.52 3.06 -13.21
C ALA A 193 -43.41 3.86 -12.22
N GLY A 194 -43.12 3.85 -10.93
CA GLY A 194 -43.97 4.38 -9.86
C GLY A 194 -43.24 4.63 -8.54
N ALA A 195 -43.84 5.51 -7.72
CA ALA A 195 -43.28 5.98 -6.45
C ALA A 195 -43.86 5.22 -5.26
N ALA A 196 -43.06 5.08 -4.21
CA ALA A 196 -43.37 4.45 -2.93
C ALA A 196 -43.89 3.00 -3.04
N ALA A 197 -43.37 2.25 -4.02
CA ALA A 197 -43.67 0.83 -4.22
C ALA A 197 -42.43 0.08 -4.71
N TRP A 198 -42.37 -1.22 -4.40
CA TRP A 198 -41.40 -2.13 -5.02
C TRP A 198 -41.87 -2.46 -6.43
N GLU A 199 -40.96 -2.33 -7.40
CA GLU A 199 -41.27 -2.51 -8.81
C GLU A 199 -40.24 -3.39 -9.50
N ASN A 200 -40.75 -4.29 -10.34
CA ASN A 200 -39.96 -5.25 -11.07
C ASN A 200 -39.23 -4.57 -12.24
N GLU A 201 -37.91 -4.68 -12.26
CA GLU A 201 -37.05 -4.25 -13.36
C GLU A 201 -36.52 -5.46 -14.14
N ASN A 202 -36.68 -5.44 -15.47
CA ASN A 202 -36.27 -6.54 -16.35
C ASN A 202 -34.86 -6.31 -16.90
N LEU A 203 -33.89 -7.11 -16.43
CA LEU A 203 -32.48 -6.92 -16.79
C LEU A 203 -32.01 -7.78 -17.97
N SER A 204 -32.86 -8.66 -18.52
CA SER A 204 -32.46 -9.53 -19.64
C SER A 204 -32.02 -8.76 -20.90
N GLY A 205 -32.52 -7.52 -21.07
CA GLY A 205 -32.10 -6.62 -22.14
C GLY A 205 -30.63 -6.17 -22.04
N PHE A 206 -30.06 -6.21 -20.84
CA PHE A 206 -28.67 -5.82 -20.55
C PHE A 206 -27.69 -7.01 -20.54
N GLY A 207 -28.17 -8.21 -20.90
CA GLY A 207 -27.36 -9.44 -20.91
C GLY A 207 -27.27 -10.15 -19.57
N VAL A 208 -28.01 -9.69 -18.55
CA VAL A 208 -28.17 -10.37 -17.27
C VAL A 208 -29.06 -11.60 -17.45
N SER A 209 -28.70 -12.70 -16.79
CA SER A 209 -29.42 -13.97 -16.80
C SER A 209 -29.98 -14.33 -15.41
N ASP A 210 -30.88 -15.32 -15.38
CA ASP A 210 -31.38 -15.91 -14.14
C ASP A 210 -30.21 -16.48 -13.29
N GLY A 211 -30.12 -16.04 -12.04
CA GLY A 211 -29.08 -16.42 -11.09
C GLY A 211 -27.83 -15.53 -11.10
N ASP A 212 -27.69 -14.59 -12.04
CA ASP A 212 -26.61 -13.61 -12.00
C ASP A 212 -26.79 -12.67 -10.79
N VAL A 213 -25.69 -12.24 -10.18
CA VAL A 213 -25.72 -11.25 -9.10
C VAL A 213 -25.41 -9.89 -9.68
N VAL A 214 -26.37 -8.97 -9.63
CA VAL A 214 -26.25 -7.63 -10.21
C VAL A 214 -25.78 -6.64 -9.16
N GLU A 215 -24.99 -5.67 -9.59
CA GLU A 215 -24.56 -4.53 -8.80
C GLU A 215 -25.29 -3.28 -9.31
N VAL A 216 -26.06 -2.66 -8.44
CA VAL A 216 -26.87 -1.49 -8.78
C VAL A 216 -26.51 -0.33 -7.84
N VAL A 217 -26.22 0.82 -8.45
CA VAL A 217 -26.09 2.10 -7.73
C VAL A 217 -27.46 2.77 -7.71
N ALA A 218 -27.85 3.25 -6.55
CA ALA A 218 -29.00 4.10 -6.31
C ALA A 218 -28.50 5.52 -5.98
N GLU A 219 -29.07 6.52 -6.64
CA GLU A 219 -28.69 7.94 -6.57
C GLU A 219 -29.89 8.75 -6.03
N ASN A 220 -29.67 9.63 -5.06
CA ASN A 220 -30.58 10.72 -4.72
C ASN A 220 -29.94 12.06 -5.09
N SER A 221 -30.54 12.75 -6.06
CA SER A 221 -30.10 14.05 -6.58
C SER A 221 -30.99 15.20 -6.06
N ALA A 222 -31.83 14.95 -5.04
CA ALA A 222 -32.75 15.94 -4.50
C ALA A 222 -32.01 16.94 -3.61
N THR A 223 -32.07 18.23 -3.90
CA THR A 223 -31.36 19.28 -3.13
C THR A 223 -32.08 19.76 -1.86
N GLY A 224 -32.96 18.95 -1.28
CA GLY A 224 -33.84 19.43 -0.19
C GLY A 224 -34.83 18.39 0.37
N ALA A 225 -34.61 17.12 0.06
CA ALA A 225 -35.35 16.02 0.64
C ALA A 225 -34.52 14.74 0.59
N ALA A 226 -34.44 14.06 1.73
CA ALA A 226 -34.03 12.67 1.77
C ALA A 226 -35.03 11.77 1.01
N SER A 227 -34.59 10.60 0.58
CA SER A 227 -35.46 9.62 -0.08
C SER A 227 -35.13 8.19 0.33
N GLU A 228 -36.16 7.42 0.71
CA GLU A 228 -36.02 5.97 0.85
C GLU A 228 -35.83 5.33 -0.54
N ILE A 229 -34.69 4.67 -0.75
CA ILE A 229 -34.37 3.94 -1.99
C ILE A 229 -33.97 2.50 -1.65
N GLY A 230 -34.31 1.53 -2.49
CA GLY A 230 -34.02 0.12 -2.22
C GLY A 230 -33.84 -0.76 -3.45
N ILE A 231 -33.07 -1.83 -3.28
CA ILE A 231 -32.79 -2.85 -4.30
C ILE A 231 -32.92 -4.22 -3.63
N ARG A 232 -33.60 -5.18 -4.28
CA ARG A 232 -33.65 -6.58 -3.83
C ARG A 232 -33.96 -7.56 -4.96
N THR A 233 -33.79 -8.86 -4.70
CA THR A 233 -34.26 -9.94 -5.58
C THR A 233 -35.78 -9.90 -5.72
N ASP A 234 -36.30 -10.08 -6.94
CA ASP A 234 -37.75 -10.13 -7.19
C ASP A 234 -38.43 -11.20 -6.33
N GLY A 235 -39.51 -10.80 -5.66
CA GLY A 235 -40.27 -11.65 -4.73
C GLY A 235 -39.66 -11.81 -3.34
N SER A 236 -38.52 -11.15 -3.06
CA SER A 236 -37.96 -11.08 -1.71
C SER A 236 -38.93 -10.34 -0.77
N ALA A 237 -39.07 -10.83 0.47
CA ALA A 237 -39.89 -10.19 1.50
C ALA A 237 -39.10 -9.19 2.35
N LEU A 238 -37.82 -8.98 2.04
CA LEU A 238 -36.96 -8.06 2.76
C LEU A 238 -37.26 -6.61 2.33
N GLU A 239 -37.32 -5.71 3.31
CA GLU A 239 -37.47 -4.27 3.07
C GLU A 239 -36.08 -3.62 2.98
N ARG A 240 -35.29 -3.98 1.96
CA ARG A 240 -33.92 -3.49 1.72
C ARG A 240 -33.93 -2.04 1.23
N ARG A 241 -34.34 -1.11 2.11
CA ARG A 241 -34.47 0.32 1.82
C ARG A 241 -33.56 1.12 2.74
N VAL A 242 -32.80 2.03 2.16
CA VAL A 242 -31.93 2.96 2.88
C VAL A 242 -32.41 4.37 2.56
N ASP A 243 -32.42 5.22 3.58
CA ASP A 243 -32.80 6.62 3.46
C ASP A 243 -31.56 7.42 3.04
N LEU A 244 -31.50 7.88 1.79
CA LEU A 244 -30.36 8.66 1.29
C LEU A 244 -30.59 10.14 1.55
N GLY A 245 -29.54 10.82 2.00
CA GLY A 245 -29.50 12.28 2.20
C GLY A 245 -29.79 13.06 0.92
N GLU A 246 -30.00 14.36 1.08
CA GLU A 246 -30.14 15.30 -0.03
C GLU A 246 -28.78 15.68 -0.64
N ALA A 247 -28.80 16.14 -1.89
CA ALA A 247 -27.64 16.59 -2.65
C ALA A 247 -27.64 18.14 -2.71
N GLU A 248 -27.18 18.78 -1.64
CA GLU A 248 -27.40 20.20 -1.29
C GLU A 248 -27.00 21.21 -2.37
N ALA A 249 -25.81 21.08 -2.94
CA ALA A 249 -25.30 21.98 -3.97
C ALA A 249 -25.20 21.33 -5.35
N GLY A 250 -25.37 20.02 -5.47
CA GLY A 250 -25.31 19.29 -6.74
C GLY A 250 -24.90 17.84 -6.54
N GLY A 251 -24.70 17.13 -7.64
CA GLY A 251 -24.34 15.71 -7.60
C GLY A 251 -25.39 14.80 -6.97
N ASP A 252 -24.93 13.63 -6.54
CA ASP A 252 -25.76 12.53 -6.04
C ASP A 252 -25.22 12.00 -4.72
N VAL A 253 -26.13 11.77 -3.75
CA VAL A 253 -25.87 10.89 -2.62
C VAL A 253 -26.17 9.47 -3.07
N VAL A 254 -25.19 8.57 -2.92
CA VAL A 254 -25.25 7.23 -3.53
C VAL A 254 -25.15 6.10 -2.52
N VAL A 255 -25.85 5.01 -2.82
CA VAL A 255 -25.62 3.69 -2.21
C VAL A 255 -25.53 2.64 -3.29
N THR A 256 -24.61 1.70 -3.14
CA THR A 256 -24.54 0.54 -4.03
C THR A 256 -24.97 -0.71 -3.27
N MET A 257 -25.81 -1.54 -3.90
CA MET A 257 -26.24 -2.82 -3.33
C MET A 257 -26.24 -3.92 -4.38
N ASN A 258 -26.01 -5.16 -3.93
CA ASN A 258 -26.12 -6.34 -4.77
C ASN A 258 -27.47 -7.05 -4.61
N ALA A 259 -27.99 -7.63 -5.70
CA ALA A 259 -29.20 -8.48 -5.72
C ALA A 259 -29.07 -9.64 -6.70
N VAL A 260 -29.84 -10.72 -6.51
CA VAL A 260 -29.87 -11.84 -7.47
C VAL A 260 -30.96 -11.59 -8.50
N ALA A 261 -30.62 -11.61 -9.79
CA ALA A 261 -31.62 -11.53 -10.84
C ALA A 261 -32.33 -12.88 -10.99
N VAL A 262 -33.67 -12.90 -10.99
CA VAL A 262 -34.43 -14.15 -10.99
C VAL A 262 -35.40 -14.30 -12.17
N GLY A 263 -35.61 -15.55 -12.58
CA GLY A 263 -36.52 -15.95 -13.63
C GLY A 263 -36.02 -15.65 -15.05
N ALA A 264 -36.81 -16.04 -16.05
CA ALA A 264 -36.41 -15.98 -17.46
C ALA A 264 -36.13 -14.55 -18.00
N ASN A 265 -36.58 -13.53 -17.28
CA ASN A 265 -36.35 -12.12 -17.62
C ASN A 265 -35.25 -11.48 -16.75
N ALA A 266 -34.58 -12.23 -15.87
CA ALA A 266 -33.55 -11.73 -14.97
C ALA A 266 -34.04 -10.49 -14.18
N VAL A 267 -35.08 -10.67 -13.38
CA VAL A 267 -35.80 -9.57 -12.72
C VAL A 267 -35.23 -9.30 -11.33
N ILE A 268 -35.16 -8.02 -10.97
CA ILE A 268 -34.97 -7.54 -9.59
C ILE A 268 -36.13 -6.60 -9.21
N ASP A 269 -36.30 -6.32 -7.93
CA ASP A 269 -37.18 -5.24 -7.46
C ASP A 269 -36.33 -4.00 -7.10
N ILE A 270 -36.78 -2.83 -7.55
CA ILE A 270 -36.28 -1.52 -7.12
C ILE A 270 -37.40 -0.76 -6.38
N TYR A 271 -37.03 0.09 -5.43
CA TYR A 271 -37.94 0.95 -4.66
C TYR A 271 -37.47 2.38 -4.68
N GLU A 272 -38.35 3.31 -5.03
CA GLU A 272 -38.09 4.76 -4.96
C GLU A 272 -39.24 5.41 -4.20
N GLU A 273 -38.96 6.16 -3.14
CA GLU A 273 -40.00 6.98 -2.51
C GLU A 273 -40.44 8.13 -3.43
N VAL A 274 -39.50 8.77 -4.14
CA VAL A 274 -39.73 9.96 -4.97
C VAL A 274 -38.98 9.93 -6.31
N ILE A 275 -39.65 9.45 -7.37
CA ILE A 275 -39.07 9.28 -8.73
C ILE A 275 -38.38 10.53 -9.31
N ALA A 276 -38.84 11.73 -8.96
CA ALA A 276 -38.40 12.95 -9.64
C ALA A 276 -36.89 13.22 -9.52
N ASN A 277 -36.28 12.74 -8.44
CA ASN A 277 -34.90 13.06 -8.06
C ASN A 277 -34.09 11.80 -7.68
N THR A 278 -34.65 10.62 -7.90
CA THR A 278 -33.96 9.35 -7.65
C THR A 278 -33.65 8.67 -8.96
N SER A 279 -32.49 8.03 -9.05
CA SER A 279 -32.14 7.23 -10.22
C SER A 279 -31.39 5.97 -9.83
N PHE A 280 -31.40 4.98 -10.74
CA PHE A 280 -30.66 3.74 -10.57
C PHE A 280 -29.81 3.45 -11.79
N ARG A 281 -28.65 2.84 -11.54
CA ARG A 281 -27.77 2.34 -12.60
C ARG A 281 -27.34 0.91 -12.34
N LEU A 282 -27.54 0.04 -13.33
CA LEU A 282 -26.84 -1.23 -13.40
C LEU A 282 -25.38 -0.95 -13.78
N VAL A 283 -24.47 -1.07 -12.81
CA VAL A 283 -23.04 -0.80 -13.01
C VAL A 283 -22.25 -2.05 -13.36
N GLY A 284 -22.82 -3.24 -13.14
CA GLY A 284 -22.30 -4.49 -13.65
C GLY A 284 -22.97 -5.70 -13.01
N TYR A 285 -22.49 -6.89 -13.33
CA TYR A 285 -23.03 -8.14 -12.81
C TYR A 285 -22.03 -9.29 -12.85
N TRP A 286 -22.21 -10.23 -11.94
CA TRP A 286 -21.46 -11.48 -11.84
C TRP A 286 -22.21 -12.61 -12.54
N ALA A 287 -21.78 -12.95 -13.75
CA ALA A 287 -22.31 -14.11 -14.49
C ALA A 287 -21.81 -15.45 -13.90
N THR A 288 -20.67 -15.41 -13.21
CA THR A 288 -20.15 -16.53 -12.43
C THR A 288 -19.64 -15.96 -11.13
N PRO A 289 -20.54 -15.81 -10.13
CA PRO A 289 -20.17 -15.18 -8.87
C PRO A 289 -19.10 -15.98 -8.11
N PRO A 290 -18.27 -15.31 -7.30
CA PRO A 290 -17.21 -15.96 -6.51
C PRO A 290 -17.76 -16.92 -5.44
N GLY A 291 -19.05 -16.79 -5.11
CA GLY A 291 -19.77 -17.66 -4.17
C GLY A 291 -21.29 -17.53 -4.37
N THR A 292 -22.08 -18.14 -3.49
CA THR A 292 -23.53 -17.90 -3.48
C THR A 292 -23.83 -16.61 -2.72
N TYR A 293 -24.48 -15.64 -3.38
CA TYR A 293 -24.94 -14.45 -2.71
C TYR A 293 -26.28 -14.68 -2.01
N THR A 294 -26.37 -14.30 -0.73
CA THR A 294 -27.59 -14.35 0.06
C THR A 294 -27.92 -12.95 0.57
N GLU A 295 -29.10 -12.45 0.20
CA GLU A 295 -29.58 -11.15 0.67
C GLU A 295 -29.98 -11.17 2.14
N LEU A 296 -29.65 -10.09 2.83
CA LEU A 296 -30.06 -9.81 4.20
C LEU A 296 -30.53 -8.36 4.32
N PHE A 297 -31.09 -8.02 5.47
CA PHE A 297 -31.32 -6.62 5.85
C PHE A 297 -31.40 -6.52 7.37
N GLN A 298 -30.23 -6.55 8.01
CA GLN A 298 -30.12 -6.57 9.47
C GLN A 298 -29.32 -5.36 9.93
N THR A 299 -29.83 -4.65 10.95
CA THR A 299 -29.03 -3.64 11.65
C THR A 299 -28.10 -4.35 12.61
N LEU A 300 -26.80 -4.14 12.46
CA LEU A 300 -25.79 -4.59 13.40
C LEU A 300 -25.77 -3.68 14.63
N ALA A 301 -25.35 -4.20 15.77
CA ALA A 301 -25.13 -3.37 16.95
C ALA A 301 -23.98 -2.41 16.69
N ALA A 302 -24.10 -1.18 17.19
CA ALA A 302 -23.04 -0.19 17.14
C ALA A 302 -21.77 -0.62 17.89
N PRO A 303 -20.61 -0.04 17.57
CA PRO A 303 -19.48 -0.02 18.49
C PRO A 303 -19.87 0.55 19.86
N GLY A 304 -19.29 0.00 20.93
CA GLY A 304 -19.61 0.41 22.31
C GLY A 304 -18.82 1.64 22.79
N SER A 305 -17.83 2.09 22.02
CA SER A 305 -16.93 3.19 22.34
C SER A 305 -16.39 3.84 21.07
N ASP A 306 -16.09 5.13 21.19
CA ASP A 306 -15.45 5.98 20.18
C ASP A 306 -14.10 5.39 19.74
N VAL A 307 -13.74 5.62 18.47
CA VAL A 307 -12.41 5.37 17.90
C VAL A 307 -11.89 3.94 18.17
N THR A 308 -12.80 2.96 18.28
CA THR A 308 -12.45 1.58 18.63
C THR A 308 -13.11 0.59 17.69
N TRP A 309 -12.30 -0.26 17.06
CA TRP A 309 -12.78 -1.44 16.34
C TRP A 309 -13.45 -2.41 17.31
N THR A 310 -14.72 -2.71 17.07
CA THR A 310 -15.55 -3.57 17.93
C THR A 310 -16.00 -4.82 17.18
N ASP A 311 -15.81 -5.99 17.79
CA ASP A 311 -16.31 -7.27 17.29
C ASP A 311 -17.84 -7.24 17.08
N SER A 312 -18.25 -7.62 15.87
CA SER A 312 -19.63 -7.90 15.51
C SER A 312 -19.76 -9.35 15.07
N ASN A 313 -20.47 -10.15 15.87
CA ASN A 313 -20.68 -11.57 15.58
C ASN A 313 -21.86 -11.75 14.60
N LEU A 314 -21.54 -12.25 13.41
CA LEU A 314 -22.50 -12.40 12.32
C LEU A 314 -23.16 -13.78 12.25
N SER A 315 -22.73 -14.75 13.06
CA SER A 315 -23.26 -16.13 13.04
C SER A 315 -24.77 -16.21 13.30
N GLY A 316 -25.32 -15.26 14.08
CA GLY A 316 -26.74 -15.14 14.34
C GLY A 316 -27.59 -14.77 13.12
N TYR A 317 -26.96 -14.23 12.06
CA TYR A 317 -27.60 -13.82 10.82
C TYR A 317 -27.39 -14.83 9.67
N GLY A 318 -26.70 -15.95 9.95
CA GLY A 318 -26.41 -17.00 8.97
C GLY A 318 -25.13 -16.80 8.16
N VAL A 319 -24.35 -15.76 8.45
CA VAL A 319 -23.01 -15.56 7.87
C VAL A 319 -22.06 -16.58 8.50
N GLY A 320 -21.48 -17.44 7.68
CA GLY A 320 -20.55 -18.49 8.06
C GLY A 320 -19.14 -17.98 8.33
N ALA A 321 -18.23 -18.90 8.62
CA ALA A 321 -16.81 -18.60 8.72
C ALA A 321 -16.24 -18.38 7.31
N ASN A 322 -15.42 -17.35 7.13
CA ASN A 322 -14.81 -16.95 5.86
C ASN A 322 -15.82 -16.58 4.76
N ASP A 323 -17.07 -16.28 5.15
CA ASP A 323 -18.05 -15.69 4.25
C ASP A 323 -17.78 -14.19 4.13
N ILE A 324 -18.10 -13.60 2.97
CA ILE A 324 -17.87 -12.17 2.71
C ILE A 324 -19.16 -11.41 2.94
N ALA A 325 -19.27 -10.69 4.04
CA ALA A 325 -20.43 -9.88 4.38
C ALA A 325 -20.44 -8.55 3.61
N GLU A 326 -21.60 -8.13 3.10
CA GLU A 326 -21.82 -6.82 2.50
C GLU A 326 -22.43 -5.89 3.54
N ILE A 327 -21.68 -4.85 3.92
CA ILE A 327 -22.06 -3.88 4.94
C ILE A 327 -22.30 -2.52 4.29
N VAL A 328 -23.47 -1.94 4.49
CA VAL A 328 -23.73 -0.52 4.22
C VAL A 328 -23.50 0.26 5.51
N LEU A 329 -22.65 1.28 5.41
CA LEU A 329 -22.31 2.24 6.44
C LEU A 329 -23.16 3.49 6.19
N ALA A 330 -23.82 4.03 7.21
CA ALA A 330 -24.70 5.17 7.06
C ALA A 330 -24.55 6.17 8.21
N ASN A 331 -24.08 7.37 7.90
CA ASN A 331 -24.07 8.51 8.83
C ASN A 331 -25.40 9.24 8.74
N GLY A 332 -26.06 9.45 9.87
CA GLY A 332 -27.27 10.24 10.01
C GLY A 332 -27.15 11.38 11.01
N ALA A 333 -25.95 11.63 11.53
CA ALA A 333 -25.69 12.77 12.40
C ALA A 333 -25.85 14.06 11.58
N THR A 334 -26.66 15.01 12.05
CA THR A 334 -26.99 16.22 11.29
C THR A 334 -26.07 17.41 11.56
N ALA A 335 -24.97 17.17 12.29
CA ALA A 335 -24.07 18.22 12.74
C ALA A 335 -22.61 17.76 12.78
N ALA A 336 -22.35 16.51 12.36
CA ALA A 336 -21.04 15.90 12.41
C ALA A 336 -20.91 14.89 11.27
N GLN A 337 -19.85 15.05 10.51
CA GLN A 337 -19.26 13.97 9.75
C GLN A 337 -18.74 12.89 10.72
N ASN A 338 -18.70 11.65 10.25
CA ASN A 338 -18.22 10.53 11.05
C ASN A 338 -17.42 9.55 10.17
N LEU A 339 -16.29 9.07 10.67
CA LEU A 339 -15.54 7.93 10.14
C LEU A 339 -16.27 6.62 10.48
N PHE A 340 -16.60 5.87 9.44
CA PHE A 340 -17.21 4.54 9.52
C PHE A 340 -16.33 3.50 8.86
N GLY A 341 -16.21 2.32 9.47
CA GLY A 341 -15.44 1.23 8.87
C GLY A 341 -15.96 -0.16 9.19
N ALA A 342 -15.55 -1.11 8.37
CA ALA A 342 -15.74 -2.54 8.59
C ALA A 342 -14.50 -3.30 8.06
N ARG A 343 -14.00 -4.27 8.82
CA ARG A 343 -12.83 -5.09 8.45
C ARG A 343 -12.87 -6.49 9.04
N THR A 344 -12.04 -7.38 8.53
CA THR A 344 -11.89 -8.73 9.09
C THR A 344 -11.37 -8.65 10.53
N ASN A 345 -11.91 -9.51 11.40
CA ASN A 345 -11.53 -9.54 12.81
C ASN A 345 -10.02 -9.74 13.01
N GLY A 346 -9.38 -8.88 13.78
CA GLY A 346 -7.94 -8.87 14.00
C GLY A 346 -7.09 -8.33 12.85
N SER A 347 -7.70 -7.84 11.77
CA SER A 347 -6.98 -7.16 10.69
C SER A 347 -6.34 -5.87 11.21
N SER A 348 -5.11 -5.56 10.80
CA SER A 348 -4.45 -4.29 11.10
C SER A 348 -4.81 -3.18 10.11
N VAL A 349 -5.53 -3.53 9.04
CA VAL A 349 -5.92 -2.64 7.95
C VAL A 349 -6.95 -1.61 8.47
N PHE A 350 -6.70 -0.30 8.28
CA PHE A 350 -7.61 0.75 8.78
C PHE A 350 -8.76 1.02 7.80
N ARG A 351 -9.71 0.10 7.69
CA ARG A 351 -10.73 0.18 6.62
C ARG A 351 -11.94 1.06 6.98
N ALA A 352 -11.72 2.37 7.08
CA ALA A 352 -12.76 3.36 7.37
C ALA A 352 -12.87 4.45 6.29
N THR A 353 -14.00 5.13 6.21
CA THR A 353 -14.20 6.31 5.37
C THR A 353 -15.01 7.36 6.09
N ALA A 354 -14.71 8.63 5.84
CA ALA A 354 -15.45 9.74 6.40
C ALA A 354 -16.73 9.92 5.59
N LEU A 355 -17.87 9.83 6.26
CA LEU A 355 -19.17 10.11 5.66
C LEU A 355 -19.62 11.50 6.12
N PRO A 356 -20.11 12.36 5.21
CA PRO A 356 -20.62 13.68 5.60
C PRO A 356 -21.78 13.56 6.58
N GLU A 357 -22.05 14.64 7.30
CA GLU A 357 -23.29 14.78 8.05
C GLU A 357 -24.49 14.53 7.14
N ALA A 358 -25.58 14.07 7.75
CA ALA A 358 -26.83 13.95 7.04
C ALA A 358 -27.72 15.17 7.25
N GLU A 359 -28.24 15.71 6.16
CA GLU A 359 -29.34 16.66 6.25
C GLU A 359 -30.73 16.00 6.17
N ASN A 360 -31.71 16.70 6.76
CA ASN A 360 -33.13 16.42 6.63
C ASN A 360 -33.52 14.93 6.78
N THR A 361 -33.02 14.29 7.84
CA THR A 361 -33.29 12.90 8.27
C THR A 361 -32.72 11.77 7.40
N GLY A 362 -32.10 12.08 6.26
CA GLY A 362 -31.48 11.08 5.39
C GLY A 362 -30.16 10.54 5.93
N ARG A 363 -29.39 9.84 5.09
CA ARG A 363 -28.06 9.32 5.44
C ARG A 363 -27.07 9.57 4.31
N ALA A 364 -25.85 9.94 4.67
CA ALA A 364 -24.70 9.75 3.80
C ALA A 364 -24.24 8.30 3.94
N THR A 365 -23.95 7.63 2.82
CA THR A 365 -23.69 6.19 2.83
C THR A 365 -22.41 5.78 2.11
N ALA A 366 -21.85 4.65 2.53
CA ALA A 366 -20.85 3.88 1.79
C ALA A 366 -21.13 2.39 1.94
N ARG A 367 -20.39 1.55 1.21
CA ARG A 367 -20.55 0.10 1.24
C ARG A 367 -19.18 -0.59 1.28
N MET A 368 -19.05 -1.68 2.03
CA MET A 368 -17.82 -2.45 2.14
C MET A 368 -18.13 -3.95 2.17
N HIS A 369 -17.35 -4.75 1.45
CA HIS A 369 -17.36 -6.22 1.57
C HIS A 369 -16.30 -6.71 2.55
N VAL A 370 -16.64 -7.42 3.61
CA VAL A 370 -15.69 -7.83 4.67
C VAL A 370 -15.71 -9.33 4.89
N GLU A 371 -14.53 -9.96 4.95
CA GLU A 371 -14.43 -11.39 5.29
C GLU A 371 -14.67 -11.60 6.79
N ALA A 372 -15.67 -12.41 7.13
CA ALA A 372 -15.88 -12.86 8.50
C ALA A 372 -14.84 -13.90 8.89
N ASP A 373 -14.27 -13.79 10.09
CA ASP A 373 -13.22 -14.71 10.53
C ASP A 373 -13.72 -16.16 10.73
N ALA A 374 -12.83 -17.04 11.20
CA ALA A 374 -13.15 -18.44 11.48
C ALA A 374 -14.30 -18.65 12.50
N SER A 375 -14.69 -17.61 13.24
CA SER A 375 -15.80 -17.58 14.21
C SER A 375 -17.00 -16.76 13.73
N SER A 376 -17.01 -16.34 12.46
CA SER A 376 -18.01 -15.44 11.87
C SER A 376 -18.06 -14.07 12.52
N ILE A 377 -16.91 -13.54 12.94
CA ILE A 377 -16.78 -12.20 13.53
C ILE A 377 -16.13 -11.27 12.50
N ILE A 378 -16.64 -10.05 12.42
CA ILE A 378 -15.98 -8.90 11.78
C ILE A 378 -15.72 -7.83 12.84
N GLU A 379 -14.91 -6.84 12.53
CA GLU A 379 -14.80 -5.62 13.34
C GLU A 379 -15.50 -4.46 12.61
N ILE A 380 -16.20 -3.62 13.37
CA ILE A 380 -16.81 -2.37 12.88
C ILE A 380 -16.26 -1.18 13.65
N TYR A 381 -16.18 -0.03 12.99
CA TYR A 381 -15.59 1.21 13.53
C TYR A 381 -16.53 2.39 13.36
N HIS A 382 -16.58 3.24 14.38
CA HIS A 382 -17.28 4.52 14.43
C HIS A 382 -16.44 5.50 15.23
N GLU A 383 -16.16 6.70 14.72
CA GLU A 383 -15.31 7.65 15.47
C GLU A 383 -16.02 8.23 16.71
N ASP A 384 -17.29 8.65 16.62
CA ASP A 384 -18.04 9.23 17.75
C ASP A 384 -19.38 8.51 18.00
N VAL A 385 -19.39 7.46 18.83
CA VAL A 385 -20.63 6.70 19.12
C VAL A 385 -21.66 7.50 19.92
N SER A 386 -21.33 8.72 20.36
CA SER A 386 -22.29 9.62 21.01
C SER A 386 -23.32 10.19 20.03
N ASP A 387 -23.00 10.20 18.72
CA ASP A 387 -23.95 10.51 17.67
C ASP A 387 -24.98 9.41 17.54
N THR A 388 -26.23 9.64 17.92
CA THR A 388 -27.20 8.53 18.04
C THR A 388 -27.87 8.10 16.74
N VAL A 389 -27.51 8.72 15.61
CA VAL A 389 -28.17 8.52 14.32
C VAL A 389 -27.17 7.97 13.32
N TYR A 390 -26.80 6.70 13.48
CA TYR A 390 -25.96 5.99 12.53
C TYR A 390 -26.46 4.57 12.34
N GLU A 391 -26.09 3.93 11.22
CA GLU A 391 -26.51 2.56 10.93
C GLU A 391 -25.40 1.75 10.26
N PHE A 392 -25.16 0.55 10.79
CA PHE A 392 -24.40 -0.51 10.12
C PHE A 392 -25.41 -1.56 9.64
N LYS A 393 -25.63 -1.65 8.33
CA LYS A 393 -26.58 -2.61 7.74
C LYS A 393 -25.83 -3.77 7.11
N LEU A 394 -26.06 -4.98 7.62
CA LEU A 394 -25.73 -6.21 6.90
C LEU A 394 -26.80 -6.44 5.82
N VAL A 395 -26.46 -6.14 4.57
CA VAL A 395 -27.39 -6.18 3.43
C VAL A 395 -27.27 -7.45 2.60
N GLY A 396 -26.23 -8.25 2.81
CA GLY A 396 -26.06 -9.56 2.17
C GLY A 396 -24.74 -10.21 2.56
N TYR A 397 -24.47 -11.40 2.03
CA TYR A 397 -23.16 -12.04 2.11
C TYR A 397 -22.93 -13.04 0.97
N TRP A 398 -21.66 -13.32 0.68
CA TRP A 398 -21.21 -14.35 -0.24
C TRP A 398 -20.71 -15.56 0.53
N SER A 399 -21.24 -16.76 0.23
CA SER A 399 -20.73 -17.99 0.84
C SER A 399 -19.35 -18.34 0.26
N ALA A 400 -18.31 -18.39 1.10
CA ALA A 400 -16.93 -18.79 0.78
C ALA A 400 -16.41 -18.35 -0.61
N GLY A 401 -15.64 -17.25 -0.66
CA GLY A 401 -14.96 -16.76 -1.86
C GLY A 401 -13.51 -16.36 -1.57
N ASP A 402 -12.68 -16.29 -2.62
CA ASP A 402 -11.29 -15.81 -2.53
C ASP A 402 -11.27 -14.27 -2.52
N TYR A 403 -11.73 -13.65 -1.43
CA TYR A 403 -11.64 -12.20 -1.23
C TYR A 403 -10.37 -11.85 -0.46
N THR A 404 -9.77 -10.71 -0.77
CA THR A 404 -8.62 -10.17 -0.02
C THR A 404 -8.92 -8.72 0.31
N GLU A 405 -8.90 -8.37 1.60
CA GLU A 405 -8.98 -6.98 2.07
C GLU A 405 -7.69 -6.22 1.78
N ASP A 406 -7.79 -4.95 1.43
CA ASP A 406 -6.66 -4.04 1.27
C ASP A 406 -7.06 -2.63 1.73
N TYR A 407 -6.14 -1.91 2.38
CA TYR A 407 -6.28 -0.50 2.75
C TYR A 407 -4.94 0.09 3.20
N SER A 408 -4.81 1.41 3.11
CA SER A 408 -3.66 2.18 3.55
C SER A 408 -3.24 1.93 5.01
N PHE A 409 -1.94 2.18 5.25
CA PHE A 409 -1.14 1.68 6.36
C PHE A 409 -1.11 2.67 7.51
N ALA A 410 -1.42 2.23 8.74
CA ALA A 410 -1.26 3.05 9.94
C ALA A 410 -0.65 2.24 11.09
N CYS A 411 0.18 2.91 11.89
CA CYS A 411 0.73 2.37 13.12
C CYS A 411 -0.29 2.46 14.24
N ASN A 412 -1.13 1.44 14.40
CA ASN A 412 -2.36 1.60 15.17
C ASN A 412 -2.20 1.67 16.72
N ALA A 413 -1.00 1.55 17.29
CA ALA A 413 -0.84 1.67 18.75
C ALA A 413 -0.15 2.95 19.19
N ARG A 414 -0.86 3.69 20.03
CA ARG A 414 -0.35 4.86 20.75
C ARG A 414 0.76 4.48 21.73
N GLY A 415 1.96 5.04 21.54
CA GLY A 415 3.09 4.95 22.46
C GLY A 415 3.70 3.54 22.58
N ALA A 416 3.54 2.69 21.56
CA ALA A 416 4.07 1.33 21.54
C ALA A 416 4.60 0.96 20.15
N TRP A 417 5.53 0.00 20.13
CA TRP A 417 5.98 -0.61 18.87
C TRP A 417 4.92 -1.61 18.39
N THR A 418 4.50 -1.49 17.14
CA THR A 418 3.53 -2.40 16.51
C THR A 418 4.03 -2.91 15.17
N ASP A 419 3.73 -4.17 14.91
CA ASP A 419 3.93 -4.81 13.63
C ASP A 419 3.15 -4.07 12.52
N MET A 420 3.85 -3.77 11.43
CA MET A 420 3.34 -3.20 10.19
C MET A 420 3.66 -4.19 9.06
N ASP A 421 2.63 -4.80 8.49
CA ASP A 421 2.75 -5.71 7.35
C ASP A 421 2.82 -4.91 6.05
N LEU A 422 3.96 -4.97 5.36
CA LEU A 422 4.19 -4.26 4.10
C LEU A 422 3.95 -5.12 2.86
N SER A 423 3.52 -6.38 3.01
CA SER A 423 3.31 -7.28 1.87
C SER A 423 2.19 -6.81 0.93
N VAL A 424 1.18 -6.17 1.49
CA VAL A 424 0.06 -5.51 0.79
C VAL A 424 0.50 -4.27 -0.01
N LEU A 425 1.67 -3.69 0.30
CA LEU A 425 2.34 -2.68 -0.53
C LEU A 425 3.27 -3.27 -1.60
N GLY A 426 3.23 -4.59 -1.80
CA GLY A 426 4.14 -5.29 -2.69
C GLY A 426 5.59 -5.32 -2.21
N VAL A 427 5.87 -4.90 -0.97
CA VAL A 427 7.21 -5.03 -0.38
C VAL A 427 7.49 -6.51 -0.15
N PRO A 428 8.59 -7.07 -0.67
CA PRO A 428 8.89 -8.48 -0.49
C PRO A 428 9.49 -8.76 0.89
N ALA A 429 9.37 -10.01 1.31
CA ALA A 429 10.04 -10.50 2.51
C ALA A 429 11.55 -10.26 2.50
N ASN A 430 12.09 -9.87 3.64
CA ASN A 430 13.50 -9.54 3.88
C ASN A 430 14.04 -8.32 3.11
N ALA A 431 13.19 -7.52 2.47
CA ALA A 431 13.57 -6.27 1.82
C ALA A 431 14.04 -5.22 2.82
N VAL A 432 14.81 -4.24 2.36
CA VAL A 432 15.09 -3.02 3.14
C VAL A 432 14.11 -1.96 2.66
N VAL A 433 13.22 -1.49 3.51
CA VAL A 433 12.26 -0.43 3.19
C VAL A 433 12.83 0.94 3.55
N GLU A 434 12.63 1.93 2.69
CA GLU A 434 12.79 3.36 2.98
C GLU A 434 11.45 3.89 3.50
N MET A 435 11.42 4.31 4.76
CA MET A 435 10.22 4.81 5.42
C MET A 435 10.41 6.28 5.79
N ALA A 436 9.52 7.14 5.33
CA ALA A 436 9.35 8.47 5.88
C ALA A 436 8.42 8.38 7.10
N VAL A 437 8.82 9.02 8.19
CA VAL A 437 8.07 9.14 9.44
C VAL A 437 7.85 10.63 9.66
N GLY A 438 6.61 11.08 9.56
CA GLY A 438 6.24 12.49 9.56
C GLY A 438 5.49 12.90 10.83
N ASN A 439 5.70 14.10 11.34
CA ASN A 439 4.81 14.73 12.32
C ASN A 439 3.93 15.79 11.63
N ARG A 440 2.62 15.53 11.58
CA ARG A 440 1.63 16.48 11.03
C ARG A 440 0.95 17.35 12.09
N TYR A 441 1.25 17.13 13.37
CA TYR A 441 0.66 17.90 14.44
C TYR A 441 1.35 19.25 14.58
N PHE A 442 0.58 20.33 14.67
CA PHE A 442 1.09 21.70 14.64
C PHE A 442 1.27 22.34 16.03
N ASN A 443 0.88 21.66 17.12
CA ASN A 443 0.96 22.23 18.47
C ASN A 443 2.08 21.66 19.31
N ASP A 444 2.47 20.42 19.05
CA ASP A 444 3.43 19.69 19.86
C ASP A 444 4.28 18.81 18.95
N GLU A 445 5.54 18.62 19.36
CA GLU A 445 6.39 17.57 18.86
C GLU A 445 5.73 16.18 19.00
N GLN A 446 6.12 15.23 18.15
CA GLN A 446 5.67 13.86 18.25
C GLN A 446 6.85 12.91 18.14
N VAL A 447 6.81 11.84 18.94
CA VAL A 447 7.83 10.78 18.82
C VAL A 447 7.42 9.77 17.75
N GLY A 448 8.25 9.62 16.71
CA GLY A 448 8.04 8.70 15.61
C GLY A 448 9.24 7.77 15.37
N GLY A 449 9.00 6.55 14.88
CA GLY A 449 10.10 5.62 14.55
C GLY A 449 9.71 4.36 13.78
N VAL A 450 10.69 3.73 13.14
CA VAL A 450 10.56 2.45 12.43
C VAL A 450 11.76 1.55 12.73
N ARG A 451 11.53 0.23 12.80
CA ARG A 451 12.58 -0.77 13.00
C ARG A 451 12.20 -2.14 12.41
N ALA A 452 13.14 -3.06 12.31
CA ALA A 452 12.91 -4.44 11.88
C ALA A 452 12.04 -5.19 12.91
N ASN A 453 11.22 -6.12 12.43
CA ASN A 453 10.32 -6.87 13.31
C ASN A 453 11.08 -7.63 14.41
N GLY A 454 10.72 -7.39 15.68
CA GLY A 454 11.32 -8.00 16.85
C GLY A 454 12.65 -7.38 17.28
N SER A 455 13.04 -6.24 16.70
CA SER A 455 14.23 -5.50 17.08
C SER A 455 14.10 -4.99 18.53
N SER A 456 15.17 -5.10 19.32
CA SER A 456 15.18 -4.56 20.69
C SER A 456 15.59 -3.09 20.76
N LEU A 457 15.89 -2.47 19.62
CA LEU A 457 16.34 -1.08 19.55
C LEU A 457 15.14 -0.12 19.64
N THR A 458 15.31 0.99 20.34
CA THR A 458 14.33 2.09 20.37
C THR A 458 14.71 3.10 19.30
N ARG A 459 14.42 2.78 18.02
CA ARG A 459 14.74 3.63 16.86
C ARG A 459 13.65 4.68 16.62
N SER A 460 13.44 5.56 17.60
CA SER A 460 12.46 6.64 17.53
C SER A 460 13.10 7.97 17.92
N MET A 461 12.62 9.06 17.35
CA MET A 461 13.13 10.42 17.56
C MET A 461 11.95 11.37 17.80
N ASP A 462 12.23 12.48 18.48
CA ASP A 462 11.30 13.60 18.63
C ASP A 462 11.29 14.37 17.30
N ILE A 463 10.13 14.46 16.65
CA ILE A 463 9.98 15.13 15.35
C ILE A 463 9.24 16.45 15.60
N SER A 464 9.84 17.57 15.19
CA SER A 464 9.22 18.89 15.33
C SER A 464 7.80 18.91 14.75
N GLU A 465 6.93 19.67 15.39
CA GLU A 465 5.59 20.01 14.94
C GLU A 465 5.56 20.52 13.49
N ALA A 466 4.46 20.28 12.79
CA ALA A 466 4.12 20.95 11.54
C ALA A 466 3.93 22.47 11.77
N GLU A 467 4.16 23.29 10.76
CA GLU A 467 3.81 24.73 10.83
C GLU A 467 2.43 24.98 10.20
N GLY A 468 1.72 25.99 10.70
CA GLY A 468 0.35 26.26 10.29
C GLY A 468 -0.31 27.34 11.14
N ALA A 469 -0.54 28.51 10.54
CA ALA A 469 -1.09 29.67 11.23
C ALA A 469 -2.55 29.46 11.71
N ASN A 470 -2.75 29.55 13.03
CA ASN A 470 -4.04 29.72 13.71
C ASN A 470 -4.97 28.50 13.82
N GLY A 471 -4.54 27.39 14.42
CA GLY A 471 -5.39 26.56 15.31
C GLY A 471 -6.73 26.02 14.79
N THR A 472 -7.01 26.11 13.50
CA THR A 472 -8.19 25.57 12.83
C THR A 472 -7.71 24.68 11.70
N ALA A 473 -7.35 23.45 12.11
CA ALA A 473 -7.32 22.16 11.40
C ALA A 473 -7.88 22.14 9.96
N ALA A 474 -7.47 21.27 9.04
CA ALA A 474 -6.42 20.24 8.97
C ALA A 474 -6.25 19.81 7.49
N ASP A 475 -6.83 20.54 6.54
CA ASP A 475 -6.97 20.08 5.16
C ASP A 475 -6.15 20.94 4.19
N ALA A 476 -5.30 20.23 3.44
CA ALA A 476 -4.70 20.60 2.15
C ALA A 476 -3.45 21.50 2.09
N GLY A 477 -2.90 22.00 3.21
CA GLY A 477 -1.76 22.93 3.14
C GLY A 477 -0.58 22.66 4.07
N ASN A 478 -0.79 22.08 5.24
CA ASN A 478 0.23 22.13 6.29
C ASN A 478 1.44 21.26 5.94
N GLY A 479 2.62 21.83 6.07
CA GLY A 479 3.87 21.14 5.85
C GLY A 479 4.14 20.14 6.96
N ILE A 480 4.73 19.01 6.61
CA ILE A 480 5.04 17.94 7.55
C ILE A 480 6.55 17.90 7.75
N ASN A 481 6.98 17.74 9.00
CA ASN A 481 8.37 17.45 9.31
C ASN A 481 8.60 15.95 9.19
N TYR A 482 9.48 15.54 8.27
CA TYR A 482 9.79 14.14 8.03
C TYR A 482 11.18 13.78 8.50
N MET A 483 11.29 12.60 9.09
CA MET A 483 12.52 11.84 9.20
C MET A 483 12.43 10.63 8.27
N VAL A 484 13.47 10.34 7.50
CA VAL A 484 13.51 9.13 6.66
C VAL A 484 14.48 8.11 7.26
N MET A 485 14.05 6.88 7.48
CA MET A 485 14.89 5.80 7.98
C MET A 485 14.73 4.52 7.16
N HIS A 486 15.78 3.69 7.15
CA HIS A 486 15.70 2.35 6.62
C HIS A 486 15.40 1.32 7.69
N ALA A 487 14.56 0.33 7.38
CA ALA A 487 14.32 -0.85 8.19
C ALA A 487 14.27 -2.10 7.32
N GLN A 488 14.72 -3.25 7.83
CA GLN A 488 14.62 -4.50 7.09
C GLN A 488 13.34 -5.25 7.48
N THR A 489 12.53 -5.62 6.49
CA THR A 489 11.36 -6.46 6.72
C THR A 489 11.77 -7.87 7.13
N ASP A 490 10.90 -8.61 7.81
CA ASP A 490 11.13 -10.02 8.12
C ASP A 490 10.71 -10.96 6.97
N ALA A 491 10.65 -12.27 7.26
CA ALA A 491 10.25 -13.29 6.29
C ALA A 491 8.79 -13.18 5.81
N ASN A 492 7.96 -12.36 6.46
CA ASN A 492 6.57 -12.09 6.11
C ASN A 492 6.35 -10.66 5.62
N SER A 493 7.42 -9.91 5.35
CA SER A 493 7.36 -8.48 4.99
C SER A 493 6.92 -7.54 6.12
N ILE A 494 7.16 -7.92 7.38
CA ILE A 494 6.77 -7.11 8.54
C ILE A 494 7.95 -6.26 9.02
N VAL A 495 7.68 -4.99 9.35
CA VAL A 495 8.52 -4.12 10.20
C VAL A 495 7.74 -3.77 11.48
N GLU A 496 8.39 -3.16 12.46
CA GLU A 496 7.71 -2.51 13.59
C GLU A 496 7.78 -1.00 13.43
N CYS A 497 6.72 -0.30 13.81
CA CYS A 497 6.68 1.15 13.86
C CYS A 497 6.24 1.66 15.24
N TYR A 498 6.57 2.91 15.55
CA TYR A 498 6.25 3.57 16.80
C TYR A 498 5.71 4.97 16.51
N ALA A 499 4.53 5.26 17.04
CA ALA A 499 3.96 6.60 17.07
C ALA A 499 3.59 6.94 18.51
N GLU A 500 4.04 8.08 19.03
CA GLU A 500 3.54 8.61 20.31
C GLU A 500 2.03 8.80 20.23
N ASN A 501 1.56 9.40 19.13
CA ASN A 501 0.14 9.46 18.77
C ASN A 501 -0.05 9.07 17.29
N PRO A 502 -0.76 7.97 16.99
CA PRO A 502 -0.92 7.48 15.63
C PRO A 502 -1.79 8.39 14.76
N ASP A 503 -2.60 9.26 15.37
CA ASP A 503 -3.44 10.25 14.67
C ASP A 503 -2.62 11.46 14.19
N THR A 504 -1.31 11.49 14.44
CA THR A 504 -0.44 12.65 14.16
C THR A 504 0.93 12.29 13.62
N VAL A 505 1.32 11.02 13.70
CA VAL A 505 2.55 10.52 13.11
C VAL A 505 2.21 9.72 11.85
N ASP A 506 2.60 10.26 10.71
CA ASP A 506 2.37 9.63 9.41
C ASP A 506 3.54 8.71 9.03
N PHE A 507 3.22 7.61 8.34
CA PHE A 507 4.21 6.66 7.82
C PHE A 507 4.01 6.51 6.32
N GLU A 508 5.05 6.77 5.55
CA GLU A 508 5.04 6.61 4.11
C GLU A 508 6.19 5.71 3.66
N VAL A 509 5.86 4.60 3.00
CA VAL A 509 6.85 3.80 2.30
C VAL A 509 7.25 4.55 1.04
N LEU A 510 8.46 5.11 1.04
CA LEU A 510 8.99 5.80 -0.14
C LEU A 510 9.43 4.80 -1.20
N GLY A 511 9.96 3.66 -0.77
CA GLY A 511 10.34 2.54 -1.64
C GLY A 511 11.09 1.45 -0.89
N TYR A 512 11.66 0.48 -1.59
CA TYR A 512 12.42 -0.62 -0.97
C TYR A 512 13.52 -1.20 -1.87
N TRP A 513 14.57 -1.77 -1.26
CA TRP A 513 15.59 -2.58 -1.92
C TRP A 513 15.35 -4.07 -1.72
N SER A 514 15.44 -4.84 -2.81
CA SER A 514 15.40 -6.30 -2.73
C SER A 514 16.72 -6.88 -2.19
N CYS A 515 16.59 -7.74 -1.17
CA CYS A 515 17.72 -8.34 -0.48
C CYS A 515 17.85 -9.84 -0.76
N SER A 516 18.79 -10.21 -1.62
CA SER A 516 18.93 -11.62 -2.05
C SER A 516 19.40 -12.57 -0.95
N ALA A 517 20.11 -12.07 0.08
CA ALA A 517 20.62 -12.86 1.19
C ALA A 517 19.88 -12.63 2.52
N GLY A 518 18.87 -11.75 2.53
CA GLY A 518 18.06 -11.44 3.71
C GLY A 518 18.78 -10.82 4.90
N ASN A 519 19.98 -10.25 4.73
CA ASN A 519 20.71 -9.51 5.79
C ASN A 519 21.57 -8.37 5.20
N CYS A 520 21.01 -7.55 4.29
CA CYS A 520 21.82 -6.51 3.64
C CYS A 520 22.00 -5.27 4.53
N TYR A 521 21.08 -5.03 5.46
CA TYR A 521 21.06 -3.87 6.33
C TYR A 521 21.08 -4.30 7.80
N THR A 522 21.95 -3.65 8.59
CA THR A 522 22.06 -3.89 10.03
C THR A 522 21.64 -2.65 10.78
N GLU A 523 20.58 -2.76 11.57
CA GLU A 523 20.10 -1.65 12.39
C GLU A 523 21.05 -1.30 13.54
N ARG A 524 21.14 -0.01 13.82
CA ARG A 524 21.86 0.59 14.96
C ARG A 524 21.04 1.74 15.53
N PHE A 525 21.46 2.23 16.70
CA PHE A 525 20.92 3.46 17.26
C PHE A 525 21.89 4.06 18.28
N ASP A 526 23.12 4.26 17.81
CA ASP A 526 24.25 4.66 18.65
C ASP A 526 24.56 6.15 18.45
N THR A 527 24.87 6.87 19.53
CA THR A 527 25.29 8.27 19.46
C THR A 527 26.70 8.39 18.91
N LEU A 528 26.89 9.23 17.90
CA LEU A 528 28.19 9.68 17.43
C LEU A 528 28.44 11.08 18.03
N ASN A 529 29.68 11.40 18.40
CA ASN A 529 29.98 12.69 19.03
C ASN A 529 31.15 13.35 18.29
N ALA A 530 30.94 14.55 17.77
CA ALA A 530 32.07 15.37 17.34
C ALA A 530 32.89 15.81 18.57
N ALA A 531 34.21 15.81 18.44
CA ALA A 531 35.12 16.28 19.48
C ALA A 531 35.25 17.83 19.46
N GLY A 532 34.95 18.46 18.33
CA GLY A 532 35.06 19.89 18.10
C GLY A 532 33.97 20.45 17.18
N ALA A 533 33.79 21.77 17.27
CA ALA A 533 32.77 22.53 16.55
C ALA A 533 33.36 23.17 15.28
N ALA A 534 32.54 23.26 14.24
CA ALA A 534 32.84 23.89 12.96
C ALA A 534 34.08 23.32 12.24
N ALA A 535 34.31 22.01 12.36
CA ALA A 535 35.35 21.28 11.65
C ALA A 535 34.85 19.89 11.24
N TRP A 536 35.38 19.36 10.13
CA TRP A 536 35.24 17.96 9.77
C TRP A 536 36.19 17.12 10.62
N GLU A 537 35.68 16.06 11.24
CA GLU A 537 36.44 15.21 12.17
C GLU A 537 36.17 13.72 11.91
N ASP A 538 37.24 12.92 11.97
CA ASP A 538 37.19 11.47 11.86
C ASP A 538 36.37 10.83 13.00
N GLU A 539 35.34 10.06 12.65
CA GLU A 539 34.57 9.22 13.56
C GLU A 539 34.84 7.73 13.28
N ASN A 540 35.24 6.99 14.30
CA ASN A 540 35.58 5.57 14.18
C ASN A 540 34.37 4.66 14.45
N LEU A 541 33.89 3.98 13.43
CA LEU A 541 32.67 3.18 13.54
C LEU A 541 32.91 1.69 13.80
N SER A 542 34.17 1.23 13.81
CA SER A 542 34.48 -0.20 13.98
C SER A 542 33.97 -0.80 15.29
N SER A 543 33.80 0.01 16.35
CA SER A 543 33.21 -0.45 17.62
C SER A 543 31.72 -0.78 17.52
N PHE A 544 31.02 -0.24 16.51
CA PHE A 544 29.60 -0.51 16.25
C PHE A 544 29.41 -1.71 15.29
N GLY A 545 30.50 -2.36 14.88
CA GLY A 545 30.48 -3.50 13.97
C GLY A 545 30.45 -3.11 12.48
N VAL A 546 30.64 -1.83 12.17
CA VAL A 546 30.80 -1.33 10.80
C VAL A 546 32.17 -1.74 10.26
N GLY A 547 32.20 -2.27 9.04
CA GLY A 547 33.39 -2.69 8.30
C GLY A 547 33.90 -1.64 7.31
N ASP A 548 35.11 -1.89 6.78
CA ASP A 548 35.67 -1.13 5.65
C ASP A 548 34.85 -1.41 4.38
N GLY A 549 34.33 -0.35 3.76
CA GLY A 549 33.48 -0.41 2.57
C GLY A 549 31.99 -0.52 2.85
N ASP A 550 31.57 -0.68 4.12
CA ASP A 550 30.15 -0.61 4.49
C ASP A 550 29.64 0.82 4.22
N VAL A 551 28.40 0.93 3.77
CA VAL A 551 27.73 2.23 3.69
C VAL A 551 26.98 2.42 5.01
N VAL A 552 27.14 3.57 5.65
CA VAL A 552 26.46 3.88 6.91
C VAL A 552 25.33 4.86 6.68
N GLU A 553 24.29 4.75 7.50
CA GLU A 553 23.20 5.71 7.60
C GLU A 553 23.32 6.43 8.94
N VAL A 554 23.52 7.74 8.88
CA VAL A 554 23.62 8.58 10.07
C VAL A 554 22.48 9.60 10.04
N LEU A 555 21.77 9.71 11.14
CA LEU A 555 20.81 10.75 11.42
C LEU A 555 21.52 11.91 12.11
N ALA A 556 21.37 13.11 11.55
CA ALA A 556 21.73 14.39 12.15
C ALA A 556 20.46 15.04 12.72
N GLU A 557 20.60 15.66 13.87
CA GLU A 557 19.53 16.28 14.65
C GLU A 557 19.95 17.71 14.96
N ASN A 558 19.05 18.68 14.82
CA ASN A 558 19.17 20.01 15.45
C ASN A 558 18.02 20.19 16.43
N SER A 559 18.36 20.34 17.71
CA SER A 559 17.42 20.51 18.84
C SER A 559 17.32 21.97 19.30
N ALA A 560 17.95 22.91 18.58
CA ALA A 560 17.95 24.31 18.96
C ALA A 560 16.67 25.03 18.56
N ALA A 561 15.88 25.38 19.58
CA ALA A 561 14.61 26.11 19.54
C ALA A 561 14.59 27.47 18.77
N ALA A 562 15.74 27.98 18.34
CA ALA A 562 15.87 29.37 17.85
C ALA A 562 17.11 29.63 16.98
N ALA A 563 17.77 28.57 16.52
CA ALA A 563 18.92 28.70 15.65
C ALA A 563 19.07 27.46 14.75
N ALA A 564 19.11 27.70 13.45
CA ALA A 564 19.63 26.73 12.52
C ALA A 564 21.11 26.40 12.81
N SER A 565 21.58 25.23 12.39
CA SER A 565 22.96 24.80 12.58
C SER A 565 23.40 23.87 11.46
N TYR A 566 24.61 24.07 10.95
CA TYR A 566 25.15 23.14 9.95
C TYR A 566 25.55 21.80 10.58
N ALA A 567 25.03 20.71 10.02
CA ALA A 567 25.47 19.36 10.31
C ALA A 567 25.69 18.56 9.00
N GLY A 568 26.64 17.63 9.00
CA GLY A 568 26.97 16.87 7.80
C GLY A 568 27.79 15.61 8.07
N ILE A 569 27.73 14.66 7.14
CA ILE A 569 28.63 13.50 7.10
C ILE A 569 29.23 13.35 5.71
N ARG A 570 30.40 12.72 5.63
CA ARG A 570 30.99 12.26 4.36
C ARG A 570 31.99 11.14 4.57
N THR A 571 32.40 10.52 3.48
CA THR A 571 33.46 9.51 3.45
C THR A 571 34.78 10.17 3.87
N ASP A 572 35.56 9.51 4.75
CA ASP A 572 36.84 10.05 5.21
C ASP A 572 37.78 10.35 4.01
N GLY A 573 38.36 11.55 4.03
CA GLY A 573 39.19 12.09 2.97
C GLY A 573 38.43 12.69 1.77
N SER A 574 37.10 12.68 1.77
CA SER A 574 36.28 13.39 0.79
C SER A 574 36.49 14.91 0.90
N SER A 575 36.54 15.61 -0.23
CA SER A 575 36.63 17.08 -0.27
C SER A 575 35.28 17.76 -0.49
N LEU A 576 34.19 17.00 -0.48
CA LEU A 576 32.84 17.52 -0.64
C LEU A 576 32.38 18.17 0.67
N GLU A 577 31.73 19.33 0.59
CA GLU A 577 31.15 20.02 1.75
C GLU A 577 29.71 19.54 1.99
N ARG A 578 29.54 18.24 2.24
CA ARG A 578 28.22 17.58 2.46
C ARG A 578 27.65 17.91 3.84
N ARG A 579 27.45 19.19 4.11
CA ARG A 579 26.81 19.71 5.31
C ARG A 579 25.62 20.57 4.93
N PHE A 580 24.58 20.48 5.73
CA PHE A 580 23.31 21.14 5.49
C PHE A 580 22.95 21.98 6.68
N ASP A 581 22.34 23.11 6.38
CA ASP A 581 21.69 24.00 7.34
C ASP A 581 20.41 23.29 7.80
N ILE A 582 20.49 22.62 8.95
CA ILE A 582 19.33 22.02 9.59
C ILE A 582 18.66 23.15 10.36
N THR A 583 17.44 23.51 9.95
CA THR A 583 16.68 24.64 10.50
C THR A 583 16.49 24.49 12.02
N GLU A 584 16.13 25.58 12.69
CA GLU A 584 15.75 25.52 14.10
C GLU A 584 14.68 24.45 14.33
N ALA A 585 14.89 23.69 15.40
CA ALA A 585 13.79 23.02 16.08
C ALA A 585 12.86 24.11 16.59
N GLU A 586 11.55 23.94 16.49
CA GLU A 586 10.64 24.74 17.31
C GLU A 586 10.69 24.19 18.77
N PRO A 587 10.10 24.87 19.76
CA PRO A 587 10.21 24.46 21.17
C PRO A 587 9.62 23.08 21.51
N GLY A 588 10.41 22.01 21.37
CA GLY A 588 10.06 20.69 21.90
C GLY A 588 10.52 19.51 21.04
N GLY A 589 10.59 19.70 19.72
CA GLY A 589 11.01 18.65 18.79
C GLY A 589 12.41 18.84 18.22
N ASP A 590 12.80 17.97 17.30
CA ASP A 590 14.04 18.08 16.56
C ASP A 590 13.78 18.23 15.05
N ARG A 591 14.67 18.95 14.36
CA ARG A 591 14.80 18.89 12.90
C ARG A 591 15.81 17.82 12.54
N LEU A 592 15.44 16.95 11.63
CA LEU A 592 16.11 15.67 11.42
C LEU A 592 16.53 15.52 9.96
N LEU A 593 17.71 14.93 9.75
CA LEU A 593 18.20 14.59 8.43
C LEU A 593 18.99 13.29 8.49
N THR A 594 18.63 12.32 7.67
CA THR A 594 19.47 11.14 7.44
C THR A 594 20.37 11.31 6.21
N MET A 595 21.60 10.81 6.30
CA MET A 595 22.58 10.86 5.23
C MET A 595 23.35 9.55 5.15
N ASN A 596 23.87 9.27 3.95
CA ASN A 596 24.69 8.10 3.67
C ASN A 596 26.16 8.45 3.42
N ALA A 597 27.09 7.63 3.92
CA ALA A 597 28.53 7.75 3.66
C ALA A 597 29.20 6.36 3.62
N VAL A 598 30.34 6.23 2.91
CA VAL A 598 31.12 5.00 2.91
C VAL A 598 32.13 5.03 4.05
N ALA A 599 32.11 4.01 4.91
CA ALA A 599 33.12 3.86 5.95
C ALA A 599 34.41 3.30 5.34
N VAL A 600 35.57 3.93 5.62
CA VAL A 600 36.84 3.56 4.98
C VAL A 600 37.95 3.17 5.95
N GLY A 601 38.80 2.26 5.50
CA GLY A 601 39.97 1.78 6.22
C GLY A 601 39.66 0.83 7.37
N ALA A 602 40.71 0.36 8.04
CA ALA A 602 40.62 -0.69 9.07
C ALA A 602 39.78 -0.32 10.32
N ASN A 603 39.49 0.97 10.51
CA ASN A 603 38.66 1.48 11.60
C ASN A 603 37.25 1.87 11.13
N ALA A 604 36.88 1.66 9.86
CA ALA A 604 35.60 2.06 9.31
C ALA A 604 35.28 3.54 9.61
N VAL A 605 36.14 4.45 9.14
CA VAL A 605 36.06 5.87 9.47
C VAL A 605 35.16 6.62 8.49
N ILE A 606 34.39 7.57 9.01
CA ILE A 606 33.72 8.64 8.24
C ILE A 606 34.14 10.00 8.82
N ASP A 607 33.92 11.08 8.08
CA ASP A 607 33.99 12.44 8.63
C ASP A 607 32.60 12.89 9.08
N ILE A 608 32.50 13.50 10.27
CA ILE A 608 31.30 14.21 10.74
C ILE A 608 31.60 15.71 10.93
N TYR A 609 30.58 16.56 10.77
CA TYR A 609 30.66 18.00 10.97
C TYR A 609 29.49 18.48 11.83
N GLU A 610 29.79 19.20 12.91
CA GLU A 610 28.80 19.93 13.74
C GLU A 610 29.23 21.38 13.85
N GLU A 611 28.40 22.33 13.42
CA GLU A 611 28.70 23.76 13.64
C GLU A 611 28.62 24.13 15.12
N VAL A 612 27.60 23.61 15.82
CA VAL A 612 27.32 23.89 17.22
C VAL A 612 26.96 22.59 17.95
N ILE A 613 27.96 21.92 18.53
CA ILE A 613 27.82 20.66 19.30
C ILE A 613 26.72 20.70 20.38
N ALA A 614 26.43 21.89 20.93
CA ALA A 614 25.40 22.03 21.96
C ALA A 614 23.97 21.92 21.42
N ASN A 615 23.79 22.08 20.12
CA ASN A 615 22.51 22.14 19.41
C ASN A 615 22.31 20.90 18.53
N THR A 616 23.39 20.40 17.93
CA THR A 616 23.35 19.29 16.99
C THR A 616 23.78 17.98 17.62
N SER A 617 23.21 16.88 17.15
CA SER A 617 23.54 15.52 17.59
C SER A 617 23.55 14.56 16.39
N PHE A 618 24.32 13.47 16.48
CA PHE A 618 24.35 12.42 15.47
C PHE A 618 24.01 11.04 16.04
N ARG A 619 23.26 10.25 15.26
CA ARG A 619 22.94 8.85 15.54
C ARG A 619 23.34 7.97 14.36
N LEU A 620 24.14 6.92 14.59
CA LEU A 620 24.27 5.82 13.65
C LEU A 620 22.98 4.98 13.71
N VAL A 621 22.12 5.09 12.71
CA VAL A 621 20.82 4.40 12.67
C VAL A 621 20.87 3.06 11.96
N GLY A 622 21.93 2.81 11.18
CA GLY A 622 22.23 1.50 10.61
C GLY A 622 23.30 1.57 9.54
N TYR A 623 23.56 0.43 8.88
CA TYR A 623 24.54 0.33 7.81
C TYR A 623 24.27 -0.86 6.88
N TRP A 624 24.70 -0.73 5.63
CA TRP A 624 24.69 -1.77 4.62
C TRP A 624 26.04 -2.50 4.61
N ALA A 625 26.06 -3.71 5.17
CA ALA A 625 27.24 -4.59 5.14
C ALA A 625 27.40 -5.32 3.79
N ASP A 626 26.30 -5.46 3.05
CA ASP A 626 26.27 -5.96 1.67
C ASP A 626 25.39 -5.01 0.86
N PRO A 627 25.90 -3.83 0.48
CA PRO A 627 25.10 -2.81 -0.17
C PRO A 627 24.53 -3.27 -1.51
N PRO A 628 23.36 -2.75 -1.92
CA PRO A 628 22.71 -3.12 -3.19
C PRO A 628 23.52 -2.72 -4.43
N GLY A 629 24.52 -1.84 -4.27
CA GLY A 629 25.42 -1.37 -5.30
C GLY A 629 26.61 -0.64 -4.70
N THR A 630 27.40 0.01 -5.56
CA THR A 630 28.47 0.91 -5.07
C THR A 630 27.89 2.30 -4.81
N TYR A 631 27.98 2.78 -3.58
CA TYR A 631 27.57 4.15 -3.25
C TYR A 631 28.68 5.14 -3.64
N THR A 632 28.29 6.20 -4.35
CA THR A 632 29.16 7.31 -4.73
C THR A 632 28.60 8.60 -4.16
N GLU A 633 29.38 9.29 -3.34
CA GLU A 633 28.99 10.60 -2.79
C GLU A 633 29.02 11.69 -3.85
N LEU A 634 28.03 12.58 -3.78
CA LEU A 634 27.95 13.79 -4.60
C LEU A 634 27.52 14.98 -3.73
N PHE A 635 27.59 16.18 -4.30
CA PHE A 635 27.02 17.38 -3.67
C PHE A 635 26.78 18.42 -4.76
N THR A 636 25.68 18.26 -5.49
CA THR A 636 25.39 19.05 -6.68
C THR A 636 23.94 19.54 -6.65
N THR A 637 23.74 20.84 -6.78
CA THR A 637 22.40 21.43 -6.91
C THR A 637 21.74 21.00 -8.22
N ILE A 638 20.50 20.52 -8.13
CA ILE A 638 19.62 20.27 -9.26
C ILE A 638 18.76 21.51 -9.47
N ALA A 639 18.66 21.98 -10.71
CA ALA A 639 17.79 23.11 -11.02
C ALA A 639 16.32 22.75 -10.75
N ALA A 640 15.62 23.63 -10.04
CA ALA A 640 14.18 23.60 -9.80
C ALA A 640 13.29 23.32 -11.04
N PRO A 641 12.05 22.80 -10.86
CA PRO A 641 11.01 22.88 -11.88
C PRO A 641 10.73 24.32 -12.32
N ALA A 642 10.32 24.51 -13.57
CA ALA A 642 10.03 25.82 -14.13
C ALA A 642 8.56 26.27 -13.96
N ALA A 643 7.68 25.38 -13.49
CA ALA A 643 6.26 25.61 -13.31
C ALA A 643 5.69 24.78 -12.15
N ASP A 644 4.71 25.37 -11.47
CA ASP A 644 3.92 24.79 -10.37
C ASP A 644 3.26 23.48 -10.77
N ASN A 645 3.24 22.52 -9.84
CA ASN A 645 2.50 21.26 -9.99
C ASN A 645 2.82 20.53 -11.31
N THR A 646 4.07 20.67 -11.78
CA THR A 646 4.58 19.94 -12.94
C THR A 646 5.78 19.10 -12.56
N TRP A 647 5.81 17.88 -13.06
CA TRP A 647 6.98 17.03 -13.06
C TRP A 647 7.92 17.49 -14.17
N ALA A 648 9.18 17.76 -13.81
CA ALA A 648 10.19 18.28 -14.71
C ALA A 648 11.40 17.34 -14.78
N ASP A 649 11.71 16.86 -15.99
CA ASP A 649 12.87 16.04 -16.30
C ASP A 649 14.19 16.73 -15.88
N LYS A 650 15.07 15.95 -15.25
CA LYS A 650 16.43 16.35 -14.87
C LYS A 650 17.42 15.27 -15.31
N ASP A 651 18.23 15.63 -16.32
CA ASP A 651 19.35 14.81 -16.78
C ASP A 651 20.50 14.88 -15.77
N LEU A 652 20.83 13.73 -15.17
CA LEU A 652 21.89 13.60 -14.17
C LEU A 652 23.17 12.96 -14.74
N SER A 653 23.21 12.66 -16.03
CA SER A 653 24.38 12.01 -16.67
C SER A 653 25.67 12.81 -16.52
N GLY A 654 25.56 14.15 -16.48
CA GLY A 654 26.70 15.05 -16.24
C GLY A 654 27.33 14.91 -14.86
N SER A 655 26.60 14.36 -13.88
CA SER A 655 27.05 14.09 -12.51
C SER A 655 27.62 12.67 -12.34
N GLY A 656 27.67 11.88 -13.42
CA GLY A 656 28.15 10.49 -13.38
C GLY A 656 27.09 9.44 -13.05
N VAL A 657 25.83 9.85 -12.89
CA VAL A 657 24.69 8.95 -12.64
C VAL A 657 24.39 8.13 -13.90
N GLY A 658 24.46 6.81 -13.78
CA GLY A 658 24.15 5.85 -14.84
C GLY A 658 22.65 5.55 -14.97
N ALA A 659 22.31 4.83 -16.03
CA ALA A 659 20.96 4.32 -16.20
C ALA A 659 20.66 3.21 -15.19
N GLY A 660 19.54 3.31 -14.47
CA GLY A 660 19.18 2.37 -13.42
C GLY A 660 19.88 2.60 -12.07
N ASP A 661 20.74 3.61 -11.96
CA ASP A 661 21.33 4.01 -10.68
C ASP A 661 20.24 4.60 -9.77
N VAL A 662 20.36 4.40 -8.45
CA VAL A 662 19.43 4.97 -7.47
C VAL A 662 20.05 6.21 -6.85
N VAL A 663 19.51 7.39 -7.15
CA VAL A 663 20.00 8.67 -6.66
C VAL A 663 19.38 9.03 -5.31
N GLU A 664 20.17 9.65 -4.44
CA GLU A 664 19.72 10.25 -3.18
C GLU A 664 19.50 11.75 -3.40
N ILE A 665 18.23 12.16 -3.36
CA ILE A 665 17.82 13.55 -3.54
C ILE A 665 17.39 14.12 -2.20
N VAL A 666 17.95 15.27 -1.90
CA VAL A 666 17.61 16.12 -0.78
C VAL A 666 16.79 17.30 -1.31
N PHE A 667 15.78 17.74 -0.56
CA PHE A 667 15.08 18.99 -0.86
C PHE A 667 14.78 19.79 0.40
N ALA A 668 14.58 21.09 0.16
CA ALA A 668 14.31 22.06 1.20
C ALA A 668 13.38 23.16 0.73
N ASN A 669 12.49 23.54 1.63
CA ASN A 669 11.62 24.68 1.47
C ASN A 669 12.33 25.97 1.88
N GLY A 670 11.77 27.08 1.42
CA GLY A 670 12.30 28.41 1.64
C GLY A 670 12.02 28.94 3.02
N ASN A 671 12.72 30.03 3.33
CA ASN A 671 12.34 30.83 4.47
C ASN A 671 11.19 31.77 4.13
N GLU A 672 10.22 31.87 5.04
CA GLU A 672 8.97 32.62 4.84
C GLU A 672 8.22 32.15 3.57
N ALA A 673 8.43 30.90 3.16
CA ALA A 673 7.75 30.29 2.03
C ALA A 673 6.41 29.71 2.52
N THR A 674 5.42 29.56 1.66
CA THR A 674 4.30 28.71 2.08
C THR A 674 4.77 27.26 2.20
N ASP A 675 4.12 26.50 3.08
CA ASP A 675 4.26 25.04 3.08
C ASP A 675 4.08 24.50 1.66
N ASN A 676 5.03 23.69 1.22
CA ASN A 676 5.16 23.30 -0.18
C ASN A 676 5.31 21.79 -0.31
N ARG A 677 4.70 21.21 -1.35
CA ARG A 677 4.97 19.82 -1.73
C ARG A 677 6.19 19.74 -2.64
N PHE A 678 7.13 18.86 -2.30
CA PHE A 678 8.31 18.53 -3.09
C PHE A 678 8.28 17.07 -3.46
N GLY A 679 8.68 16.73 -4.68
CA GLY A 679 8.73 15.34 -5.11
C GLY A 679 9.89 15.02 -6.03
N ALA A 680 10.25 13.75 -6.03
CA ALA A 680 11.21 13.17 -6.95
C ALA A 680 10.77 11.75 -7.31
N ARG A 681 10.79 11.40 -8.60
CA ARG A 681 10.37 10.07 -9.08
C ARG A 681 11.14 9.64 -10.32
N THR A 682 11.07 8.35 -10.61
CA THR A 682 11.63 7.78 -11.84
C THR A 682 10.96 8.45 -13.05
N ASN A 683 11.73 8.85 -14.05
CA ASN A 683 11.18 9.57 -15.22
C ASN A 683 10.09 8.74 -15.93
N GLY A 684 8.89 9.33 -16.07
CA GLY A 684 7.72 8.67 -16.66
C GLY A 684 6.96 7.74 -15.72
N SER A 685 7.35 7.68 -14.44
CA SER A 685 6.57 7.00 -13.40
C SER A 685 5.21 7.69 -13.25
N THR A 686 4.15 6.91 -13.06
CA THR A 686 2.82 7.42 -12.73
C THR A 686 2.61 7.52 -11.22
N ILE A 687 3.60 7.15 -10.41
CA ILE A 687 3.51 7.23 -8.95
C ILE A 687 3.74 8.70 -8.58
N GLU A 688 2.79 9.29 -7.87
CA GLU A 688 2.99 10.58 -7.23
C GLU A 688 3.87 10.37 -6.00
N ARG A 689 5.06 10.98 -5.97
CA ARG A 689 6.03 10.86 -4.87
C ARG A 689 6.37 12.22 -4.34
N THR A 690 5.38 12.88 -3.75
CA THR A 690 5.53 14.20 -3.15
C THR A 690 5.38 14.13 -1.64
N MET A 691 6.26 14.80 -0.90
CA MET A 691 6.09 15.07 0.51
C MET A 691 5.70 16.53 0.73
N PRO A 692 4.67 16.83 1.56
CA PRO A 692 4.43 18.17 2.06
C PRO A 692 5.53 18.55 3.04
N ILE A 693 6.27 19.60 2.73
CA ILE A 693 7.41 20.05 3.53
C ILE A 693 7.10 21.44 4.06
N VAL A 694 7.29 21.54 5.36
CA VAL A 694 7.11 22.77 6.13
C VAL A 694 8.03 23.88 5.69
N GLU A 695 7.66 25.13 5.93
CA GLU A 695 8.57 26.26 5.73
C GLU A 695 9.76 26.25 6.72
N SER A 696 10.73 27.14 6.49
CA SER A 696 11.85 27.38 7.39
C SER A 696 11.65 28.73 8.07
N GLU A 697 11.42 28.77 9.38
CA GLU A 697 11.13 30.01 10.13
C GLU A 697 12.37 30.65 10.81
N ASP A 698 13.46 30.92 10.08
CA ASP A 698 14.60 31.62 10.71
C ASP A 698 14.45 33.15 10.61
N ALA A 699 13.88 33.73 11.68
CA ALA A 699 13.70 35.18 11.83
C ALA A 699 15.02 35.99 11.94
N ALA A 700 16.20 35.36 12.02
CA ALA A 700 17.46 36.01 12.40
C ALA A 700 18.62 35.82 11.41
N LEU A 701 18.70 36.68 10.38
CA LEU A 701 19.89 36.80 9.50
C LEU A 701 20.37 35.45 8.95
N LEU A 702 19.46 34.78 8.24
CA LEU A 702 19.75 33.61 7.43
C LEU A 702 21.11 33.65 6.75
N SER A 703 21.79 32.52 6.81
CA SER A 703 22.89 32.25 5.91
C SER A 703 22.39 32.46 4.47
N THR A 704 23.17 33.16 3.65
CA THR A 704 22.93 33.22 2.20
C THR A 704 23.32 31.90 1.52
N ASP A 705 23.65 30.88 2.30
CA ASP A 705 24.12 29.60 1.80
C ASP A 705 22.92 28.76 1.38
N THR A 706 22.99 28.30 0.14
CA THR A 706 22.01 27.46 -0.53
C THR A 706 22.23 26.02 -0.11
N ASN A 707 22.07 25.67 1.17
CA ASN A 707 22.16 24.28 1.63
C ASN A 707 21.15 24.00 2.74
N ARG A 708 19.89 24.42 2.58
CA ARG A 708 18.84 24.14 3.58
C ARG A 708 18.30 22.74 3.41
N MET A 709 17.65 22.20 4.43
CA MET A 709 17.20 20.81 4.41
C MET A 709 16.06 20.48 5.34
N LEU A 710 15.10 19.70 4.80
CA LEU A 710 13.96 19.21 5.56
C LEU A 710 13.64 17.72 5.33
N SER A 711 13.97 17.15 4.16
CA SER A 711 13.78 15.70 3.93
C SER A 711 14.62 15.18 2.74
N ARG A 712 14.55 13.86 2.49
CA ARG A 712 15.26 13.17 1.40
C ARG A 712 14.39 12.08 0.77
N ILE A 713 14.71 11.69 -0.48
CA ILE A 713 14.09 10.57 -1.20
C ILE A 713 15.15 9.85 -2.05
N HIS A 714 15.07 8.52 -2.13
CA HIS A 714 15.76 7.75 -3.18
C HIS A 714 14.91 7.55 -4.44
N VAL A 715 15.53 7.69 -5.62
CA VAL A 715 14.85 7.58 -6.92
C VAL A 715 15.70 6.82 -7.93
N THR A 716 15.10 5.95 -8.74
CA THR A 716 15.82 5.28 -9.84
C THR A 716 15.92 6.21 -11.05
N ALA A 717 17.13 6.44 -11.55
CA ALA A 717 17.34 7.13 -12.82
C ALA A 717 16.95 6.22 -13.99
N ASP A 718 16.22 6.76 -14.97
CA ASP A 718 15.74 5.99 -16.11
C ASP A 718 16.87 5.56 -17.07
N SER A 719 16.49 4.97 -18.21
CA SER A 719 17.46 4.54 -19.24
C SER A 719 18.32 5.66 -19.85
N ALA A 720 17.95 6.93 -19.63
CA ALA A 720 18.65 8.12 -20.07
C ALA A 720 19.32 8.87 -18.91
N SER A 721 19.46 8.24 -17.73
CA SER A 721 19.98 8.86 -16.51
C SER A 721 19.18 10.09 -16.08
N THR A 722 17.87 10.08 -16.34
CA THR A 722 16.94 11.16 -16.05
C THR A 722 15.99 10.76 -14.92
N ILE A 723 15.70 11.72 -14.04
CA ILE A 723 14.61 11.65 -13.06
C ILE A 723 13.61 12.77 -13.34
N GLU A 724 12.43 12.71 -12.75
CA GLU A 724 11.52 13.86 -12.66
C GLU A 724 11.52 14.42 -11.24
N ILE A 725 11.49 15.75 -11.11
CA ILE A 725 11.24 16.43 -9.83
C ILE A 725 10.01 17.33 -9.95
N ALA A 726 9.28 17.51 -8.85
CA ALA A 726 8.09 18.36 -8.78
C ALA A 726 8.14 19.29 -7.57
N HIS A 727 7.47 20.43 -7.71
CA HIS A 727 7.30 21.45 -6.68
C HIS A 727 5.93 22.13 -6.86
N GLN A 728 5.24 22.38 -5.76
CA GLN A 728 3.87 22.89 -5.77
C GLN A 728 3.77 24.37 -6.18
N ASP A 729 4.66 25.23 -5.70
CA ASP A 729 4.62 26.68 -5.94
C ASP A 729 6.02 27.25 -6.23
N VAL A 730 6.42 27.27 -7.50
CA VAL A 730 7.70 27.82 -7.97
C VAL A 730 7.80 29.34 -7.83
N SER A 731 6.72 30.02 -7.41
CA SER A 731 6.76 31.46 -7.11
C SER A 731 7.50 31.75 -5.81
N ASP A 732 7.61 30.77 -4.91
CA ASP A 732 8.49 30.84 -3.75
C ASP A 732 9.95 30.82 -4.22
N THR A 733 10.69 31.91 -4.05
CA THR A 733 12.00 32.04 -4.72
C THR A 733 13.17 31.34 -4.02
N VAL A 734 12.91 30.61 -2.94
CA VAL A 734 13.94 30.02 -2.08
C VAL A 734 13.62 28.55 -1.90
N TYR A 735 14.00 27.69 -2.82
CA TYR A 735 13.92 26.24 -2.59
C TYR A 735 15.04 25.55 -3.33
N GLU A 736 15.33 24.34 -2.92
CA GLU A 736 16.53 23.66 -3.34
C GLU A 736 16.32 22.16 -3.48
N PHE A 737 16.89 21.62 -4.56
CA PHE A 737 17.07 20.18 -4.76
C PHE A 737 18.58 19.91 -4.83
N GLN A 738 19.08 19.00 -4.01
CA GLN A 738 20.49 18.60 -3.96
C GLN A 738 20.62 17.12 -4.28
N LEU A 739 21.52 16.80 -5.22
CA LEU A 739 21.98 15.44 -5.47
C LEU A 739 23.17 15.17 -4.55
N VAL A 740 22.98 14.30 -3.56
CA VAL A 740 23.95 14.12 -2.45
C VAL A 740 24.69 12.79 -2.53
N GLY A 741 24.25 11.89 -3.40
CA GLY A 741 24.89 10.62 -3.68
C GLY A 741 24.05 9.76 -4.61
N TYR A 742 24.60 8.61 -5.01
CA TYR A 742 23.87 7.61 -5.77
C TYR A 742 24.47 6.22 -5.61
N TRP A 743 23.63 5.20 -5.78
CA TRP A 743 23.99 3.80 -5.82
C TRP A 743 24.11 3.35 -7.26
N SER A 744 25.31 2.97 -7.68
CA SER A 744 25.48 2.24 -8.94
C SER A 744 25.12 0.78 -8.74
N ILE A 745 23.94 0.40 -9.21
CA ILE A 745 23.49 -0.99 -9.21
C ILE A 745 24.14 -1.65 -10.43
N ALA A 746 25.03 -2.62 -10.19
CA ALA A 746 25.65 -3.35 -11.27
C ALA A 746 24.53 -3.97 -12.13
N GLU A 747 24.53 -3.64 -13.44
CA GLU A 747 23.45 -4.01 -14.37
C GLU A 747 22.86 -5.38 -14.03
N ALA A 748 21.55 -5.40 -13.72
CA ALA A 748 20.78 -6.63 -13.74
C ALA A 748 21.14 -7.34 -15.06
N PRO A 749 21.58 -8.61 -15.04
CA PRO A 749 22.02 -9.27 -16.26
C PRO A 749 20.90 -9.15 -17.29
N VAL A 750 21.18 -8.45 -18.39
CA VAL A 750 20.23 -8.23 -19.48
C VAL A 750 19.87 -9.60 -20.05
N VAL A 751 18.81 -10.22 -19.53
CA VAL A 751 18.24 -11.43 -20.10
C VAL A 751 17.35 -10.96 -21.25
N SER A 752 17.95 -10.69 -22.40
CA SER A 752 17.22 -10.46 -23.64
C SER A 752 16.58 -11.78 -24.08
N ILE A 753 15.33 -12.03 -23.67
CA ILE A 753 14.52 -13.10 -24.27
C ILE A 753 13.83 -12.52 -25.51
N THR A 754 14.45 -12.69 -26.67
CA THR A 754 13.72 -12.59 -27.93
C THR A 754 12.72 -13.74 -28.02
N ARG A 755 11.44 -13.41 -27.89
CA ARG A 755 10.28 -14.30 -28.02
C ARG A 755 10.19 -14.85 -29.46
N THR A 756 10.32 -16.16 -29.62
CA THR A 756 9.78 -16.88 -30.78
C THR A 756 9.08 -18.15 -30.28
N ASP A 757 7.75 -18.10 -30.34
CA ASP A 757 6.73 -19.16 -30.42
C ASP A 757 7.04 -20.54 -29.83
N LEU A 758 6.20 -20.99 -28.87
CA LEU A 758 5.82 -22.39 -28.75
C LEU A 758 4.50 -22.54 -27.97
N GLU A 759 3.44 -22.82 -28.72
CA GLU A 759 2.14 -23.31 -28.25
C GLU A 759 2.23 -24.77 -27.78
N GLY A 760 1.53 -25.08 -26.68
CA GLY A 760 0.91 -26.37 -26.40
C GLY A 760 1.68 -27.38 -25.55
N ILE A 761 1.07 -27.82 -24.43
CA ILE A 761 0.63 -29.23 -24.19
C ILE A 761 0.30 -29.49 -22.69
N ILE A 762 -0.99 -29.81 -22.47
CA ILE A 762 -1.62 -30.87 -21.64
C ILE A 762 -1.37 -30.91 -20.11
N SER A 763 -2.45 -30.61 -19.39
CA SER A 763 -2.69 -30.94 -17.97
C SER A 763 -3.03 -32.43 -17.77
N TYR A 764 -2.47 -33.05 -16.73
CA TYR A 764 -3.01 -34.29 -16.12
C TYR A 764 -3.23 -34.08 -14.62
N GLY A 765 -4.40 -34.53 -14.17
CA GLY A 765 -5.03 -34.17 -12.90
C GLY A 765 -4.42 -34.74 -11.62
N ILE A 766 -4.72 -34.03 -10.54
CA ILE A 766 -4.47 -34.41 -9.16
C ILE A 766 -5.57 -35.37 -8.71
N VAL A 767 -5.17 -36.53 -8.18
CA VAL A 767 -6.05 -37.45 -7.44
C VAL A 767 -6.03 -37.01 -5.98
N ASP A 768 -7.16 -36.50 -5.51
CA ASP A 768 -7.45 -36.25 -4.11
C ASP A 768 -7.68 -37.58 -3.37
N VAL A 769 -7.03 -37.75 -2.22
CA VAL A 769 -7.29 -38.85 -1.28
C VAL A 769 -7.63 -38.24 0.06
N SER A 770 -8.93 -38.12 0.30
CA SER A 770 -9.52 -37.77 1.59
C SER A 770 -9.25 -38.86 2.63
N GLY A 771 -8.62 -38.47 3.74
CA GLY A 771 -8.51 -39.28 4.94
C GLY A 771 -9.57 -38.84 5.96
N SER A 772 -10.60 -39.65 6.16
CA SER A 772 -11.57 -39.47 7.25
C SER A 772 -11.04 -40.05 8.57
N THR A 773 -11.18 -39.29 9.65
CA THR A 773 -10.98 -39.78 11.02
C THR A 773 -12.32 -40.18 11.62
N SER A 774 -12.48 -41.45 12.00
CA SER A 774 -13.57 -41.90 12.88
C SER A 774 -13.04 -42.23 14.27
N THR A 775 -13.67 -41.69 15.30
CA THR A 775 -13.41 -41.96 16.73
C THR A 775 -14.05 -43.26 17.20
N ASP A 776 -13.30 -44.12 17.89
CA ASP A 776 -13.82 -45.25 18.70
C ASP A 776 -14.16 -44.75 20.13
N PRO A 777 -15.27 -45.22 20.75
CA PRO A 777 -15.75 -44.80 22.07
C PRO A 777 -14.83 -45.06 23.30
N ALA A 778 -13.55 -45.37 23.14
CA ALA A 778 -12.65 -45.68 24.27
C ALA A 778 -11.50 -44.67 24.56
N GLY A 779 -11.40 -43.55 23.83
CA GLY A 779 -10.61 -42.38 24.26
C GLY A 779 -9.16 -42.62 24.73
N GLN A 780 -8.29 -43.24 23.92
CA GLN A 780 -6.84 -43.30 24.20
C GLN A 780 -5.98 -43.08 22.95
N ASN A 781 -5.17 -42.02 22.96
CA ASN A 781 -4.08 -41.81 22.01
C ASN A 781 -2.83 -42.63 22.41
N LYS A 782 -2.41 -43.56 21.56
CA LYS A 782 -1.10 -44.22 21.65
C LYS A 782 -0.44 -44.29 20.28
N THR A 783 0.53 -43.42 20.05
CA THR A 783 1.41 -43.46 18.88
C THR A 783 2.53 -44.47 19.14
N LYS A 784 2.58 -45.55 18.34
CA LYS A 784 3.68 -46.51 18.33
C LYS A 784 3.87 -47.03 16.91
N CYS A 785 4.96 -46.64 16.25
CA CYS A 785 5.47 -47.32 15.07
C CYS A 785 6.99 -47.45 15.16
N GLY A 786 7.44 -48.66 15.47
CA GLY A 786 8.78 -49.16 15.13
C GLY A 786 8.60 -50.32 14.15
N GLY A 787 9.42 -50.34 13.09
CA GLY A 787 9.45 -51.43 12.11
C GLY A 787 10.88 -51.67 11.64
N THR A 788 11.45 -52.79 12.07
CA THR A 788 12.73 -53.34 11.59
C THR A 788 12.45 -54.32 10.45
N VAL A 789 13.15 -54.19 9.32
CA VAL A 789 13.16 -55.21 8.26
C VAL A 789 14.58 -55.75 8.08
N GLN A 790 14.73 -57.06 8.31
CA GLN A 790 15.90 -57.86 7.97
C GLN A 790 15.84 -58.25 6.49
N HIS A 791 16.95 -58.09 5.76
CA HIS A 791 17.17 -58.81 4.50
C HIS A 791 18.24 -59.89 4.71
N GLN A 792 17.84 -61.16 4.53
CA GLN A 792 18.73 -62.29 4.28
C GLN A 792 18.85 -62.52 2.78
N ASN A 793 20.09 -62.66 2.31
CA ASN A 793 20.44 -63.17 0.98
C ASN A 793 20.15 -64.67 0.86
N ARG A 794 19.58 -65.11 -0.27
CA ARG A 794 19.87 -66.40 -0.93
C ARG A 794 19.44 -66.37 -2.41
N GLU A 795 20.40 -66.73 -3.27
CA GLU A 795 20.25 -67.13 -4.69
C GLU A 795 19.41 -68.44 -4.79
N PHE A 796 18.83 -68.92 -5.90
CA PHE A 796 19.21 -68.98 -7.33
C PHE A 796 17.93 -69.30 -8.19
N ASN A 797 17.94 -68.85 -9.46
CA ASN A 797 16.93 -68.96 -10.55
C ASN A 797 15.66 -68.12 -10.45
#